data_AF-A0AAE0RVJ0-F1
#
_entry.id   AF-A0AAE0RVJ0-F1
#
_cell.length_a   1.000
_cell.length_b   1.000
_cell.length_c   1.000
_cell.angle_alpha   90.00
_cell.angle_beta   90.00
_cell.angle_gamma   90.00
#
_symmetry.space_group_name_H-M   'P 1'
#
loop_
_entity.id
_entity.type
_entity.pdbx_description
1 polymer ?
#
loop_
_entity_poly.entity_id
_entity_poly.type
_entity_poly.pdbx_seq_one_letter_code
_entity_poly.pdbx_strand_id
1 'polypeptide(L)'
;MADPEALHVRPPEPITITILRARNLRGSKGDNVQTTVKVEFGEKTLGDSSSLKIECTPDHPAEFNFNTTLNCTYDDPLALDEISHKPVLCTVIEVLPKEKKQKEEKTNVLGQVTIDLLPLVKGETKCKYTLAINPLPGSPLESIPPENPRPELDVSVSVNEPLLDETQLKCGNLMTISVESLFSPPESWPLTGIQYAYVTALPVPVNLEREAPIIFANGQLKPGADKEIPNKQKRWALPGNAQGNAVFIPDSFISSDPVEDEDGDYRTKEDRDHRMLSESEKNRVTWNTERRCYMETGAVKSFQDKIAKCRYWPVEVMRLPQPASGKGKKDDEGSIGFHGVAFVNLAPLLYPGVKRIRGAYKVHAYTDQALFEKTKRRQGLGDEASKIAHNILNHSTASPFPKKGGKEKDEKKEKDLKKGSLLNLAETSGTVTKSDAGSEAENQAPVNAEGQQYVDAKSYILIEISLTRPLIPKRPPEELARRVAEYIPPRPLFPKRTDGAQRAVEDFHNQVGVVANLILEEFRDLFGDDFKSLETVSVESMESRRQKLLYELNSSGKYFAFKEQLKHAVVKIVREKYLKTSNFEDRQELQTFLSELYVYLIDQMHESLGKVLALEDQPPVPAPITDSAQLKHFAREAEVNENYELAAKYYQERIARNKNDPSHWLEYGTFCLYVNDVTKAEECFKECIAVDQKNLEGLLLYGVVCTLLEKHDAAETFFEAATCVQPNSILAWTMLGLFYDTVNNEIGAEMAYLEANKLNQAAAVALMRAQHEEELAKERLEHHPLEESEAEHKDDQGGLAPPSAIANMLVPEIKQPTPPSSERGASGKSNDKASAARRLSATKRPSDTLTVGESEGFEEAIAERSKGRKLSVVGGAGAGKTSRPSSQYRISRLGGTTPQAEESTEEPPPREPTPVPTSSVYMQTIDWLLEVKAIPFTERCLAHELLCPMGGPTAAYHISLARLKLQKRELSEAENSLNEALQFDYQNPDAWSLMGHVHYLMGNTAEARDCYERTISFVADATEMHSIYLRLASIYLQEQRYEEAKKTFLLACKRSPSCVSWLGVGIACYRLNELTEAEDALSEANILNNTDGEVWGYLSLVCLKTGRQLEAEQAYKYAIKVNLQDPDLLAEIHQVQGEVGFGNPQF
;
A
#
# COMPACT_ATOMS: atom_id res chain seq x y z
N MET A 1 24.19 -50.51 -9.21
CA MET A 1 23.49 -49.73 -10.26
C MET A 1 22.05 -50.18 -10.23
N ALA A 2 21.12 -49.25 -10.03
CA ALA A 2 19.69 -49.43 -10.21
C ALA A 2 19.22 -48.24 -11.05
N ASP A 3 18.24 -48.44 -11.95
CA ASP A 3 17.82 -47.39 -12.88
C ASP A 3 17.11 -46.23 -12.14
N PRO A 4 17.50 -44.95 -12.38
CA PRO A 4 16.82 -43.81 -11.77
C PRO A 4 15.41 -43.53 -12.31
N GLU A 5 15.05 -44.08 -13.48
CA GLU A 5 13.84 -43.69 -14.24
C GLU A 5 12.72 -44.75 -14.24
N ALA A 6 12.75 -45.68 -13.28
CA ALA A 6 11.61 -46.52 -12.99
C ALA A 6 10.53 -45.70 -12.26
N LEU A 7 9.68 -45.00 -13.03
CA LEU A 7 8.50 -44.26 -12.54
C LEU A 7 7.60 -45.19 -11.72
N HIS A 8 7.74 -45.11 -10.39
CA HIS A 8 7.04 -45.97 -9.45
C HIS A 8 5.62 -45.44 -9.21
N VAL A 9 4.74 -45.61 -10.21
CA VAL A 9 3.35 -45.14 -10.14
C VAL A 9 2.67 -45.72 -8.91
N ARG A 10 2.10 -44.83 -8.09
CA ARG A 10 1.41 -45.19 -6.84
C ARG A 10 0.23 -46.12 -7.14
N PRO A 11 0.03 -47.21 -6.39
CA PRO A 11 -1.12 -48.10 -6.61
C PRO A 11 -2.45 -47.34 -6.45
N PRO A 12 -3.52 -47.75 -7.15
CA PRO A 12 -4.80 -47.04 -7.08
C PRO A 12 -5.42 -47.07 -5.67
N GLU A 13 -5.74 -45.90 -5.13
CA GLU A 13 -6.26 -45.74 -3.76
C GLU A 13 -7.80 -45.85 -3.73
N PRO A 14 -8.39 -46.77 -2.94
CA PRO A 14 -9.84 -46.99 -2.90
C PRO A 14 -10.56 -46.02 -1.94
N ILE A 15 -11.17 -44.98 -2.49
CA ILE A 15 -12.11 -44.09 -1.78
C ILE A 15 -13.34 -44.91 -1.37
N THR A 16 -13.46 -45.19 -0.09
CA THR A 16 -14.56 -45.98 0.50
C THR A 16 -15.67 -45.04 0.94
N ILE A 17 -16.85 -45.18 0.35
CA ILE A 17 -18.06 -44.41 0.65
C ILE A 17 -19.00 -45.32 1.44
N THR A 18 -19.33 -44.94 2.68
CA THR A 18 -20.19 -45.72 3.59
C THR A 18 -21.47 -44.94 3.90
N ILE A 19 -22.60 -45.46 3.45
CA ILE A 19 -23.94 -44.96 3.80
C ILE A 19 -24.28 -45.52 5.18
N LEU A 20 -24.37 -44.65 6.20
CA LEU A 20 -24.59 -45.08 7.59
C LEU A 20 -26.07 -45.29 7.85
N ARG A 21 -26.88 -44.24 7.74
CA ARG A 21 -28.33 -44.29 8.00
C ARG A 21 -29.08 -43.12 7.36
N ALA A 22 -30.40 -43.26 7.19
CA ALA A 22 -31.30 -42.16 6.85
C ALA A 22 -32.31 -41.85 7.98
N ARG A 23 -32.75 -40.59 8.07
CA ARG A 23 -33.71 -40.08 9.06
C ARG A 23 -34.88 -39.36 8.39
N ASN A 24 -36.02 -39.30 9.08
CA ASN A 24 -37.19 -38.46 8.76
C ASN A 24 -37.76 -38.68 7.34
N LEU A 25 -37.72 -39.91 6.82
CA LEU A 25 -38.26 -40.25 5.51
C LEU A 25 -39.78 -40.42 5.55
N ARG A 26 -40.47 -39.95 4.50
CA ARG A 26 -41.90 -40.22 4.25
C ARG A 26 -42.07 -40.90 2.89
N GLY A 27 -42.98 -41.86 2.84
CA GLY A 27 -43.28 -42.67 1.66
C GLY A 27 -44.64 -42.32 1.05
N SER A 28 -44.89 -42.83 -0.16
CA SER A 28 -46.16 -42.63 -0.87
C SER A 28 -47.36 -43.37 -0.25
N LYS A 29 -47.11 -44.22 0.76
CA LYS A 29 -48.13 -44.94 1.53
C LYS A 29 -48.15 -44.62 3.05
N GLY A 30 -47.33 -43.68 3.52
CA GLY A 30 -47.31 -43.23 4.92
C GLY A 30 -45.90 -43.04 5.50
N ASP A 31 -45.83 -42.98 6.83
CA ASP A 31 -44.59 -42.68 7.59
C ASP A 31 -43.69 -43.90 7.83
N ASN A 32 -44.17 -45.13 7.56
CA ASN A 32 -43.35 -46.34 7.50
C ASN A 32 -42.93 -46.58 6.05
N VAL A 33 -41.62 -46.61 5.78
CA VAL A 33 -41.08 -46.64 4.42
C VAL A 33 -40.01 -47.73 4.29
N GLN A 34 -40.20 -48.69 3.39
CA GLN A 34 -39.11 -49.60 3.00
C GLN A 34 -38.23 -48.90 1.97
N THR A 35 -36.93 -48.79 2.26
CA THR A 35 -36.00 -47.92 1.53
C THR A 35 -34.70 -48.60 1.15
N THR A 36 -34.10 -48.08 0.09
CA THR A 36 -32.82 -48.50 -0.50
C THR A 36 -32.07 -47.27 -1.02
N VAL A 37 -30.74 -47.33 -1.11
CA VAL A 37 -29.89 -46.23 -1.58
C VAL A 37 -29.00 -46.69 -2.73
N LYS A 38 -29.09 -46.00 -3.87
CA LYS A 38 -28.21 -46.17 -5.03
C LYS A 38 -27.12 -45.09 -5.00
N VAL A 39 -25.85 -45.46 -5.16
CA VAL A 39 -24.69 -44.55 -5.15
C VAL A 39 -24.04 -44.52 -6.52
N GLU A 40 -23.83 -43.33 -7.08
CA GLU A 40 -23.27 -43.10 -8.42
C GLU A 40 -22.16 -42.04 -8.41
N PHE A 41 -21.27 -42.08 -9.39
CA PHE A 41 -20.24 -41.05 -9.63
C PHE A 41 -20.15 -40.77 -11.13
N GLY A 42 -20.48 -39.53 -11.52
CA GLY A 42 -20.78 -39.20 -12.92
C GLY A 42 -21.94 -40.05 -13.44
N GLU A 43 -21.69 -40.85 -14.46
CA GLU A 43 -22.65 -41.82 -15.03
C GLU A 43 -22.53 -43.24 -14.44
N LYS A 44 -21.48 -43.50 -13.65
CA LYS A 44 -21.15 -44.85 -13.17
C LYS A 44 -21.87 -45.11 -11.85
N THR A 45 -22.85 -46.01 -11.83
CA THR A 45 -23.32 -46.62 -10.58
C THR A 45 -22.15 -47.33 -9.89
N LEU A 46 -21.85 -46.96 -8.64
CA LEU A 46 -20.80 -47.57 -7.82
C LEU A 46 -21.36 -48.75 -7.02
N GLY A 47 -22.59 -48.61 -6.50
CA GLY A 47 -23.26 -49.64 -5.72
C GLY A 47 -24.72 -49.30 -5.43
N ASP A 48 -25.46 -50.29 -4.94
CA ASP A 48 -26.88 -50.22 -4.64
C ASP A 48 -27.19 -51.09 -3.41
N SER A 49 -27.94 -50.55 -2.45
CA SER A 49 -28.34 -51.27 -1.23
C SER A 49 -29.57 -52.17 -1.42
N SER A 50 -30.05 -52.45 -2.64
CA SER A 50 -31.28 -53.22 -2.90
C SER A 50 -31.33 -54.65 -2.32
N SER A 51 -30.20 -55.21 -1.92
CA SER A 51 -30.11 -56.45 -1.12
C SER A 51 -30.48 -56.27 0.36
N LEU A 52 -30.38 -55.03 0.87
CA LEU A 52 -30.70 -54.58 2.22
C LEU A 52 -31.96 -53.69 2.16
N LYS A 53 -33.13 -54.30 2.29
CA LYS A 53 -34.41 -53.58 2.38
C LYS A 53 -34.67 -53.18 3.82
N ILE A 54 -34.62 -51.88 4.11
CA ILE A 54 -34.65 -51.37 5.48
C ILE A 54 -35.88 -50.49 5.69
N GLU A 55 -36.62 -50.77 6.76
CA GLU A 55 -37.80 -49.99 7.15
C GLU A 55 -37.36 -48.78 7.98
N CYS A 56 -37.67 -47.58 7.48
CA CYS A 56 -37.59 -46.32 8.23
C CYS A 56 -38.96 -46.06 8.88
N THR A 57 -38.96 -45.56 10.11
CA THR A 57 -40.15 -45.06 10.82
C THR A 57 -39.82 -43.70 11.47
N PRO A 58 -40.81 -42.96 12.01
CA PRO A 58 -40.52 -41.69 12.71
C PRO A 58 -39.56 -41.83 13.89
N ASP A 59 -39.66 -42.93 14.64
CA ASP A 59 -38.86 -43.16 15.85
C ASP A 59 -37.54 -43.93 15.58
N HIS A 60 -37.42 -44.60 14.43
CA HIS A 60 -36.27 -45.47 14.11
C HIS A 60 -35.69 -45.15 12.71
N PRO A 61 -34.41 -44.74 12.62
CA PRO A 61 -33.74 -44.50 11.34
C PRO A 61 -33.49 -45.80 10.57
N ALA A 62 -33.48 -45.72 9.24
CA ALA A 62 -33.02 -46.82 8.40
C ALA A 62 -31.48 -46.91 8.43
N GLU A 63 -30.92 -47.85 9.20
CA GLU A 63 -29.46 -48.05 9.32
C GLU A 63 -28.90 -48.98 8.24
N PHE A 64 -28.37 -48.40 7.16
CA PHE A 64 -27.82 -49.14 6.01
C PHE A 64 -26.48 -49.80 6.29
N ASN A 65 -25.55 -49.09 6.92
CA ASN A 65 -24.15 -49.51 7.11
C ASN A 65 -23.50 -50.12 5.84
N PHE A 66 -23.91 -49.62 4.67
CA PHE A 66 -23.53 -50.15 3.35
C PHE A 66 -22.32 -49.40 2.80
N ASN A 67 -21.33 -50.14 2.28
CA ASN A 67 -20.12 -49.57 1.68
C ASN A 67 -20.01 -49.82 0.17
N THR A 68 -19.40 -48.86 -0.52
CA THR A 68 -19.01 -48.94 -1.93
C THR A 68 -17.66 -48.25 -2.15
N THR A 69 -16.98 -48.53 -3.26
CA THR A 69 -15.60 -48.05 -3.51
C THR A 69 -15.45 -47.36 -4.87
N LEU A 70 -14.71 -46.25 -4.88
CA LEU A 70 -14.26 -45.52 -6.06
C LEU A 70 -12.73 -45.48 -6.05
N ASN A 71 -12.08 -46.10 -7.03
CA ASN A 71 -10.62 -46.13 -7.09
C ASN A 71 -10.08 -44.86 -7.75
N CYS A 72 -9.19 -44.15 -7.06
CA CYS A 72 -8.35 -43.10 -7.63
C CYS A 72 -7.11 -43.73 -8.28
N THR A 73 -6.96 -43.63 -9.60
CA THR A 73 -5.83 -44.19 -10.36
C THR A 73 -4.79 -43.11 -10.67
N TYR A 74 -3.52 -43.36 -10.37
CA TYR A 74 -2.45 -42.39 -10.58
C TYR A 74 -1.82 -42.44 -11.99
N ASP A 75 -2.22 -43.40 -12.84
CA ASP A 75 -1.76 -43.54 -14.22
C ASP A 75 -2.31 -42.47 -15.19
N ASP A 76 -3.37 -41.76 -14.81
CA ASP A 76 -4.01 -40.70 -15.60
C ASP A 76 -4.15 -39.42 -14.76
N PRO A 77 -3.49 -38.30 -15.11
CA PRO A 77 -3.61 -37.05 -14.37
C PRO A 77 -5.05 -36.48 -14.37
N LEU A 78 -5.92 -36.94 -15.29
CA LEU A 78 -7.34 -36.57 -15.29
C LEU A 78 -8.16 -37.27 -14.18
N ALA A 79 -7.65 -38.33 -13.54
CA ALA A 79 -8.39 -39.04 -12.49
C ALA A 79 -8.59 -38.19 -11.22
N LEU A 80 -7.56 -37.45 -10.80
CA LEU A 80 -7.66 -36.47 -9.71
C LEU A 80 -8.54 -35.26 -10.12
N ASP A 81 -8.48 -34.86 -11.39
CA ASP A 81 -9.36 -33.84 -11.94
C ASP A 81 -10.83 -34.27 -11.82
N GLU A 82 -11.20 -35.49 -12.24
CA GLU A 82 -12.58 -36.02 -12.10
C GLU A 82 -13.09 -35.97 -10.65
N ILE A 83 -12.27 -36.38 -9.68
CA ILE A 83 -12.62 -36.38 -8.25
C ILE A 83 -12.84 -34.95 -7.73
N SER A 84 -12.13 -33.96 -8.26
CA SER A 84 -12.24 -32.57 -7.80
C SER A 84 -13.52 -31.85 -8.24
N HIS A 85 -14.17 -32.29 -9.33
CA HIS A 85 -15.30 -31.56 -9.94
C HIS A 85 -16.60 -32.35 -10.16
N LYS A 86 -16.62 -33.66 -9.93
CA LYS A 86 -17.85 -34.48 -10.04
C LYS A 86 -18.35 -34.84 -8.64
N PRO A 87 -19.64 -34.65 -8.33
CA PRO A 87 -20.21 -35.12 -7.07
C PRO A 87 -20.38 -36.65 -7.08
N VAL A 88 -20.34 -37.26 -5.90
CA VAL A 88 -20.96 -38.57 -5.68
C VAL A 88 -22.44 -38.34 -5.41
N LEU A 89 -23.30 -39.03 -6.16
CA LEU A 89 -24.76 -38.89 -6.09
C LEU A 89 -25.36 -40.09 -5.36
N CYS A 90 -26.03 -39.84 -4.24
CA CYS A 90 -26.83 -40.82 -3.52
C CYS A 90 -28.32 -40.58 -3.82
N THR A 91 -28.98 -41.55 -4.45
CA THR A 91 -30.42 -41.52 -4.73
C THR A 91 -31.14 -42.45 -3.75
N VAL A 92 -32.10 -41.90 -3.00
CA VAL A 92 -32.90 -42.63 -2.00
C VAL A 92 -34.22 -43.08 -2.62
N ILE A 93 -34.54 -44.37 -2.51
CA ILE A 93 -35.61 -45.04 -3.25
C ILE A 93 -36.53 -45.80 -2.29
N GLU A 94 -37.83 -45.51 -2.36
CA GLU A 94 -38.93 -46.27 -1.73
C GLU A 94 -39.21 -47.54 -2.54
N VAL A 95 -39.35 -48.68 -1.85
CA VAL A 95 -39.72 -49.98 -2.42
C VAL A 95 -41.16 -50.31 -2.01
N LEU A 96 -42.09 -50.33 -2.96
CA LEU A 96 -43.51 -50.59 -2.64
C LEU A 96 -43.81 -52.09 -2.52
N PRO A 97 -44.72 -52.50 -1.60
CA PRO A 97 -45.12 -53.90 -1.46
C PRO A 97 -45.69 -54.49 -2.76
N LYS A 98 -45.27 -55.72 -3.10
CA LYS A 98 -45.74 -56.46 -4.29
C LYS A 98 -47.25 -56.69 -4.24
N GLU A 99 -47.97 -56.16 -5.22
CA GLU A 99 -49.38 -56.50 -5.46
C GLU A 99 -49.49 -57.85 -6.19
N LYS A 100 -50.53 -58.64 -5.88
CA LYS A 100 -50.66 -60.08 -6.20
C LYS A 100 -50.74 -60.48 -7.69
N LYS A 101 -50.37 -59.60 -8.63
CA LYS A 101 -50.33 -59.84 -10.09
C LYS A 101 -49.10 -59.28 -10.81
N GLN A 102 -48.17 -58.59 -10.13
CA GLN A 102 -46.98 -58.02 -10.77
C GLN A 102 -45.73 -58.91 -10.58
N LYS A 103 -44.87 -58.92 -11.60
CA LYS A 103 -43.64 -59.74 -11.65
C LYS A 103 -42.43 -59.04 -11.02
N GLU A 104 -42.44 -57.71 -11.04
CA GLU A 104 -41.39 -56.81 -10.57
C GLU A 104 -41.92 -55.96 -9.41
N GLU A 105 -41.01 -55.30 -8.69
CA GLU A 105 -41.36 -54.43 -7.56
C GLU A 105 -41.45 -52.98 -8.03
N LYS A 106 -42.52 -52.28 -7.67
CA LYS A 106 -42.68 -50.88 -8.04
C LYS A 106 -41.86 -50.01 -7.08
N THR A 107 -40.77 -49.43 -7.57
CA THR A 107 -39.96 -48.44 -6.83
C THR A 107 -40.45 -47.02 -7.09
N ASN A 108 -40.19 -46.12 -6.14
CA ASN A 108 -40.43 -44.68 -6.26
C ASN A 108 -39.21 -43.91 -5.76
N VAL A 109 -38.77 -42.85 -6.45
CA VAL A 109 -37.59 -42.09 -6.04
C VAL A 109 -38.03 -41.01 -5.04
N LEU A 110 -37.48 -41.06 -3.83
CA LEU A 110 -37.80 -40.08 -2.77
C LEU A 110 -36.97 -38.80 -2.93
N GLY A 111 -35.68 -38.93 -3.24
CA GLY A 111 -34.83 -37.76 -3.37
C GLY A 111 -33.36 -38.08 -3.63
N GLN A 112 -32.57 -37.01 -3.76
CA GLN A 112 -31.15 -37.06 -4.10
C GLN A 112 -30.27 -36.22 -3.18
N VAL A 113 -29.06 -36.71 -2.94
CA VAL A 113 -28.00 -36.09 -2.14
C VAL A 113 -26.71 -36.10 -2.95
N THR A 114 -26.00 -34.98 -3.02
CA THR A 114 -24.65 -34.90 -3.57
C THR A 114 -23.61 -34.77 -2.45
N ILE A 115 -22.52 -35.52 -2.57
CA ILE A 115 -21.37 -35.49 -1.67
C ILE A 115 -20.18 -34.89 -2.42
N ASP A 116 -19.53 -33.90 -1.82
CA ASP A 116 -18.35 -33.25 -2.35
C ASP A 116 -17.07 -33.95 -1.86
N LEU A 117 -16.26 -34.49 -2.79
CA LEU A 117 -15.01 -35.19 -2.50
C LEU A 117 -13.79 -34.25 -2.35
N LEU A 118 -13.97 -32.94 -2.54
CA LEU A 118 -12.94 -31.91 -2.40
C LEU A 118 -12.09 -32.01 -1.10
N PRO A 119 -12.63 -32.34 0.09
CA PRO A 119 -11.81 -32.48 1.29
C PRO A 119 -10.69 -33.54 1.17
N LEU A 120 -10.93 -34.63 0.44
CA LEU A 120 -9.92 -35.67 0.19
C LEU A 120 -8.77 -35.15 -0.69
N VAL A 121 -9.09 -34.31 -1.67
CA VAL A 121 -8.11 -33.64 -2.56
C VAL A 121 -7.32 -32.57 -1.78
N LYS A 122 -7.87 -32.03 -0.68
CA LYS A 122 -7.16 -31.15 0.26
C LYS A 122 -6.29 -31.91 1.28
N GLY A 123 -6.30 -33.25 1.26
CA GLY A 123 -5.46 -34.10 2.11
C GLY A 123 -6.18 -34.73 3.32
N GLU A 124 -7.49 -34.54 3.49
CA GLU A 124 -8.24 -35.24 4.53
C GLU A 124 -8.37 -36.74 4.20
N THR A 125 -8.14 -37.61 5.18
CA THR A 125 -8.28 -39.07 4.99
C THR A 125 -9.67 -39.61 5.32
N LYS A 126 -10.48 -38.86 6.10
CA LYS A 126 -11.80 -39.32 6.55
C LYS A 126 -12.77 -38.17 6.84
N CYS A 127 -13.84 -38.14 6.07
CA CYS A 127 -14.92 -37.16 6.13
C CYS A 127 -16.21 -37.80 6.67
N LYS A 128 -17.07 -36.97 7.29
CA LYS A 128 -18.43 -37.34 7.69
C LYS A 128 -19.38 -36.22 7.31
N TYR A 129 -20.53 -36.58 6.76
CA TYR A 129 -21.54 -35.66 6.28
C TYR A 129 -22.91 -36.08 6.82
N THR A 130 -23.71 -35.11 7.24
CA THR A 130 -25.14 -35.26 7.47
C THR A 130 -25.82 -34.34 6.47
N LEU A 131 -26.49 -34.92 5.47
CA LEU A 131 -26.92 -34.21 4.27
C LEU A 131 -28.45 -34.25 4.13
N ALA A 132 -29.05 -33.09 3.90
CA ALA A 132 -30.48 -32.99 3.62
C ALA A 132 -30.80 -33.62 2.26
N ILE A 133 -31.83 -34.48 2.22
CA ILE A 133 -32.27 -35.16 1.00
C ILE A 133 -33.13 -34.21 0.18
N ASN A 134 -32.68 -33.87 -1.03
CA ASN A 134 -33.44 -33.01 -1.94
C ASN A 134 -34.59 -33.80 -2.56
N PRO A 135 -35.87 -33.39 -2.38
CA PRO A 135 -36.98 -34.01 -3.08
C PRO A 135 -36.85 -33.83 -4.60
N LEU A 136 -37.28 -34.84 -5.36
CA LEU A 136 -37.51 -34.71 -6.80
C LEU A 136 -38.99 -34.37 -7.06
N PRO A 137 -39.33 -33.72 -8.20
CA PRO A 137 -40.71 -33.35 -8.51
C PRO A 137 -41.66 -34.56 -8.51
N GLY A 138 -42.73 -34.48 -7.71
CA GLY A 138 -43.69 -35.58 -7.50
C GLY A 138 -43.29 -36.56 -6.38
N SER A 139 -42.25 -36.26 -5.60
CA SER A 139 -41.85 -37.05 -4.43
C SER A 139 -42.78 -36.80 -3.22
N PRO A 140 -43.08 -37.84 -2.39
CA PRO A 140 -43.70 -37.66 -1.08
C PRO A 140 -42.94 -36.71 -0.13
N LEU A 141 -41.64 -36.49 -0.37
CA LEU A 141 -40.81 -35.56 0.41
C LEU A 141 -41.00 -34.08 0.02
N GLU A 142 -41.65 -33.78 -1.13
CA GLU A 142 -41.85 -32.41 -1.62
C GLU A 142 -42.89 -31.63 -0.79
N SER A 143 -43.87 -32.34 -0.21
CA SER A 143 -44.99 -31.76 0.54
C SER A 143 -44.81 -31.76 2.07
N ILE A 144 -43.57 -31.72 2.57
CA ILE A 144 -43.28 -31.71 4.02
C ILE A 144 -43.39 -30.27 4.59
N PRO A 145 -44.28 -30.00 5.57
CA PRO A 145 -44.35 -28.69 6.23
C PRO A 145 -43.04 -28.29 6.92
N PRO A 146 -42.68 -26.99 6.95
CA PRO A 146 -41.40 -26.51 7.50
C PRO A 146 -41.24 -26.72 9.02
N GLU A 147 -42.31 -27.06 9.73
CA GLU A 147 -42.32 -27.40 11.16
C GLU A 147 -41.83 -28.83 11.44
N ASN A 148 -41.80 -29.71 10.43
CA ASN A 148 -41.33 -31.09 10.56
C ASN A 148 -39.82 -31.21 10.31
N PRO A 149 -39.13 -32.17 10.96
CA PRO A 149 -37.71 -32.41 10.72
C PRO A 149 -37.47 -32.87 9.28
N ARG A 150 -36.44 -32.32 8.64
CA ARG A 150 -36.14 -32.59 7.22
C ARG A 150 -35.57 -34.00 7.02
N PRO A 151 -35.82 -34.64 5.86
CA PRO A 151 -35.23 -35.93 5.52
C PRO A 151 -33.70 -35.79 5.37
N GLU A 152 -32.95 -36.68 6.00
CA GLU A 152 -31.47 -36.61 6.10
C GLU A 152 -30.80 -37.96 5.79
N LEU A 153 -29.56 -37.90 5.32
CA LEU A 153 -28.68 -39.04 5.08
C LEU A 153 -27.32 -38.81 5.79
N ASP A 154 -26.96 -39.69 6.73
CA ASP A 154 -25.64 -39.73 7.36
C ASP A 154 -24.69 -40.60 6.50
N VAL A 155 -23.57 -40.02 6.04
CA VAL A 155 -22.56 -40.66 5.18
C VAL A 155 -21.15 -40.45 5.74
N SER A 156 -20.28 -41.44 5.64
CA SER A 156 -18.83 -41.25 5.86
C SER A 156 -18.05 -41.68 4.63
N VAL A 157 -17.03 -40.91 4.26
CA VAL A 157 -16.11 -41.22 3.16
C VAL A 157 -14.69 -41.29 3.73
N SER A 158 -13.90 -42.29 3.32
CA SER A 158 -12.52 -42.42 3.78
C SER A 158 -11.60 -43.11 2.77
N VAL A 159 -10.32 -42.74 2.81
CA VAL A 159 -9.18 -43.37 2.16
C VAL A 159 -8.22 -43.91 3.22
N ASN A 160 -7.32 -44.83 2.85
CA ASN A 160 -6.30 -45.38 3.75
C ASN A 160 -5.14 -44.40 3.92
N GLU A 161 -4.76 -43.72 2.83
CA GLU A 161 -3.72 -42.70 2.77
C GLU A 161 -4.25 -41.43 2.08
N PRO A 162 -3.67 -40.23 2.33
CA PRO A 162 -4.04 -39.01 1.61
C PRO A 162 -3.92 -39.18 0.09
N LEU A 163 -4.86 -38.63 -0.68
CA LEU A 163 -4.89 -38.77 -2.14
C LEU A 163 -3.67 -38.12 -2.83
N LEU A 164 -3.14 -37.05 -2.24
CA LEU A 164 -1.91 -36.35 -2.65
C LEU A 164 -0.86 -36.47 -1.55
N ASP A 165 0.42 -36.57 -1.91
CA ASP A 165 1.52 -36.54 -0.93
C ASP A 165 1.80 -35.12 -0.39
N GLU A 166 2.62 -35.01 0.67
CA GLU A 166 2.95 -33.72 1.28
C GLU A 166 3.58 -32.72 0.30
N THR A 167 4.39 -33.18 -0.67
CA THR A 167 5.01 -32.30 -1.66
C THR A 167 3.99 -31.86 -2.72
N GLN A 168 3.09 -32.74 -3.15
CA GLN A 168 1.97 -32.43 -4.04
C GLN A 168 0.98 -31.44 -3.40
N LEU A 169 0.75 -31.53 -2.08
CA LEU A 169 -0.03 -30.56 -1.32
C LEU A 169 0.71 -29.23 -1.10
N LYS A 170 2.03 -29.27 -0.87
CA LYS A 170 2.88 -28.07 -0.66
C LYS A 170 3.28 -27.36 -1.95
N CYS A 171 3.22 -28.01 -3.12
CA CYS A 171 3.73 -27.47 -4.38
C CYS A 171 2.73 -27.55 -5.56
N GLY A 172 1.68 -28.35 -5.51
CA GLY A 172 0.55 -28.29 -6.46
C GLY A 172 -0.54 -27.31 -6.00
N ASN A 173 -1.49 -26.96 -6.86
CA ASN A 173 -2.55 -26.01 -6.51
C ASN A 173 -3.90 -26.43 -7.10
N LEU A 174 -4.99 -26.13 -6.39
CA LEU A 174 -6.34 -26.36 -6.89
C LEU A 174 -6.92 -25.03 -7.37
N MET A 175 -7.27 -24.99 -8.66
CA MET A 175 -7.90 -23.89 -9.36
C MET A 175 -9.41 -24.11 -9.45
N THR A 176 -10.20 -23.11 -9.13
CA THR A 176 -11.66 -23.13 -9.19
C THR A 176 -12.13 -22.00 -10.10
N ILE A 177 -12.77 -22.37 -11.21
CA ILE A 177 -13.28 -21.45 -12.22
C ILE A 177 -14.80 -21.42 -12.11
N SER A 178 -15.37 -20.24 -11.88
CA SER A 178 -16.82 -20.02 -11.90
C SER A 178 -17.19 -19.20 -13.13
N VAL A 179 -18.11 -19.70 -13.94
CA VAL A 179 -18.73 -18.93 -15.03
C VAL A 179 -20.14 -18.58 -14.60
N GLU A 180 -20.39 -17.29 -14.41
CA GLU A 180 -21.69 -16.79 -13.95
C GLU A 180 -22.63 -16.65 -15.16
N SER A 181 -22.48 -15.57 -15.92
CA SER A 181 -23.37 -15.21 -17.02
C SER A 181 -22.68 -14.35 -18.09
N LEU A 182 -23.17 -14.46 -19.33
CA LEU A 182 -22.89 -13.58 -20.47
C LEU A 182 -24.05 -12.59 -20.60
N PHE A 183 -23.76 -11.30 -20.49
CA PHE A 183 -24.72 -10.21 -20.57
C PHE A 183 -24.66 -9.50 -21.91
N SER A 184 -25.78 -8.89 -22.31
CA SER A 184 -25.95 -8.23 -23.61
C SER A 184 -25.48 -9.10 -24.80
N PRO A 185 -25.95 -10.36 -24.93
CA PRO A 185 -25.58 -11.24 -26.03
C PRO A 185 -26.15 -10.73 -27.37
N PRO A 186 -25.67 -11.26 -28.51
CA PRO A 186 -26.14 -10.88 -29.84
C PRO A 186 -27.68 -10.92 -29.98
N GLU A 187 -28.27 -9.82 -30.45
CA GLU A 187 -29.74 -9.63 -30.53
C GLU A 187 -30.41 -10.62 -31.51
N SER A 188 -29.64 -11.23 -32.39
CA SER A 188 -30.05 -12.30 -33.31
C SER A 188 -30.28 -13.66 -32.64
N TRP A 189 -30.08 -13.79 -31.33
CA TRP A 189 -30.28 -15.03 -30.59
C TRP A 189 -31.74 -15.22 -30.17
N PRO A 190 -32.44 -16.26 -30.67
CA PRO A 190 -33.88 -16.40 -30.45
C PRO A 190 -34.20 -16.89 -29.03
N LEU A 191 -35.11 -16.18 -28.34
CA LEU A 191 -35.73 -16.64 -27.10
C LEU A 191 -36.74 -17.79 -27.33
N THR A 192 -37.25 -17.93 -28.56
CA THR A 192 -38.26 -18.94 -28.95
C THR A 192 -37.93 -19.55 -30.31
N GLY A 193 -38.04 -20.88 -30.43
CA GLY A 193 -37.73 -21.61 -31.66
C GLY A 193 -36.77 -22.79 -31.42
N ILE A 194 -35.81 -22.97 -32.33
CA ILE A 194 -34.75 -23.98 -32.21
C ILE A 194 -33.89 -23.64 -31.00
N GLN A 195 -33.73 -24.59 -30.09
CA GLN A 195 -32.83 -24.45 -28.94
C GLN A 195 -31.37 -24.67 -29.37
N TYR A 196 -30.49 -23.81 -28.87
CA TYR A 196 -29.05 -23.86 -29.07
C TYR A 196 -28.36 -24.08 -27.73
N ALA A 197 -27.23 -24.76 -27.74
CA ALA A 197 -26.35 -24.85 -26.59
C ALA A 197 -25.34 -23.70 -26.60
N TYR A 198 -25.23 -22.99 -25.48
CA TYR A 198 -24.29 -21.90 -25.29
C TYR A 198 -23.10 -22.40 -24.48
N VAL A 199 -21.92 -22.35 -25.09
CA VAL A 199 -20.71 -23.00 -24.60
C VAL A 199 -19.63 -21.98 -24.34
N THR A 200 -19.00 -22.07 -23.18
CA THR A 200 -17.81 -21.31 -22.81
C THR A 200 -16.65 -22.28 -22.59
N ALA A 201 -15.46 -21.99 -23.13
CA ALA A 201 -14.30 -22.86 -23.04
C ALA A 201 -12.99 -22.09 -22.77
N LEU A 202 -12.10 -22.65 -21.95
CA LEU A 202 -10.77 -22.09 -21.68
C LEU A 202 -9.73 -23.20 -21.45
N PRO A 203 -8.44 -22.99 -21.79
CA PRO A 203 -7.39 -23.97 -21.52
C PRO A 203 -6.96 -23.87 -20.04
N VAL A 204 -6.58 -24.99 -19.43
CA VAL A 204 -5.96 -25.02 -18.08
C VAL A 204 -4.73 -25.93 -18.12
N PRO A 205 -3.55 -25.49 -17.63
CA PRO A 205 -2.38 -26.36 -17.48
C PRO A 205 -2.64 -27.45 -16.43
N VAL A 206 -2.50 -28.72 -16.80
CA VAL A 206 -2.68 -29.87 -15.89
C VAL A 206 -1.32 -30.37 -15.42
N ASN A 207 -0.38 -30.52 -16.36
CA ASN A 207 1.04 -30.77 -16.08
C ASN A 207 1.94 -29.80 -16.87
N LEU A 208 3.25 -30.05 -16.92
CA LEU A 208 4.23 -29.16 -17.54
C LEU A 208 4.02 -28.96 -19.06
N GLU A 209 3.63 -30.02 -19.77
CA GLU A 209 3.54 -30.07 -21.24
C GLU A 209 2.10 -30.01 -21.76
N ARG A 210 1.12 -30.48 -20.97
CA ARG A 210 -0.28 -30.64 -21.37
C ARG A 210 -1.21 -29.66 -20.67
N GLU A 211 -1.96 -28.94 -21.50
CA GLU A 211 -3.16 -28.22 -21.11
C GLU A 211 -4.40 -29.07 -21.46
N ALA A 212 -5.49 -28.89 -20.72
CA ALA A 212 -6.79 -29.48 -21.01
C ALA A 212 -7.84 -28.39 -21.29
N PRO A 213 -8.77 -28.59 -22.24
CA PRO A 213 -9.89 -27.69 -22.44
C PRO A 213 -10.95 -27.88 -21.34
N ILE A 214 -11.16 -26.84 -20.55
CA ILE A 214 -12.22 -26.77 -19.55
C ILE A 214 -13.45 -26.10 -20.19
N ILE A 215 -14.61 -26.76 -20.08
CA ILE A 215 -15.78 -26.46 -20.91
C ILE A 215 -17.06 -26.39 -20.06
N PHE A 216 -17.87 -25.37 -20.33
CA PHE A 216 -19.17 -25.12 -19.70
C PHE A 216 -20.27 -25.14 -20.77
N ALA A 217 -20.82 -26.32 -21.06
CA ALA A 217 -21.76 -26.51 -22.17
C ALA A 217 -23.24 -26.18 -21.86
N ASN A 218 -23.59 -26.05 -20.58
CA ASN A 218 -24.98 -25.99 -20.10
C ASN A 218 -25.53 -24.55 -19.91
N GLY A 219 -25.17 -23.62 -20.81
CA GLY A 219 -25.62 -22.23 -20.76
C GLY A 219 -27.07 -22.08 -21.19
N GLN A 220 -27.87 -21.34 -20.41
CA GLN A 220 -29.29 -21.10 -20.67
C GLN A 220 -29.56 -19.62 -20.96
N LEU A 221 -30.06 -19.31 -22.17
CA LEU A 221 -30.55 -17.97 -22.52
C LEU A 221 -31.84 -17.66 -21.74
N LYS A 222 -31.90 -16.48 -21.12
CA LYS A 222 -33.03 -15.96 -20.35
C LYS A 222 -33.34 -14.51 -20.71
N PRO A 223 -34.60 -14.06 -20.61
CA PRO A 223 -34.95 -12.65 -20.74
C PRO A 223 -34.41 -11.84 -19.55
N GLY A 224 -34.15 -10.55 -19.74
CA GLY A 224 -33.66 -9.67 -18.67
C GLY A 224 -34.68 -9.47 -17.54
N ALA A 225 -35.96 -9.33 -17.91
CA ALA A 225 -37.08 -9.12 -17.00
C ALA A 225 -37.34 -10.25 -15.98
N ASP A 226 -36.68 -11.41 -16.11
CA ASP A 226 -36.64 -12.42 -15.05
C ASP A 226 -35.91 -11.85 -13.83
N LYS A 227 -36.65 -11.49 -12.76
CA LYS A 227 -36.04 -11.11 -11.48
C LYS A 227 -35.17 -12.25 -10.97
N GLU A 228 -33.92 -11.95 -10.62
CA GLU A 228 -32.99 -12.97 -10.13
C GLU A 228 -33.50 -13.63 -8.84
N ILE A 229 -33.27 -14.94 -8.73
CA ILE A 229 -33.55 -15.70 -7.52
C ILE A 229 -32.56 -15.23 -6.43
N PRO A 230 -33.01 -14.87 -5.20
CA PRO A 230 -32.14 -14.24 -4.20
C PRO A 230 -30.88 -15.02 -3.82
N ASN A 231 -30.92 -16.35 -3.92
CA ASN A 231 -29.79 -17.22 -3.62
C ASN A 231 -29.11 -17.68 -4.92
N LYS A 232 -28.05 -16.97 -5.35
CA LYS A 232 -27.22 -17.34 -6.51
C LYS A 232 -26.30 -18.54 -6.21
N GLN A 233 -26.88 -19.70 -5.87
CA GLN A 233 -26.10 -20.91 -5.56
C GLN A 233 -25.40 -21.45 -6.81
N LYS A 234 -24.12 -21.85 -6.69
CA LYS A 234 -23.34 -22.38 -7.80
C LYS A 234 -23.74 -23.82 -8.14
N ARG A 235 -23.65 -24.18 -9.41
CA ARG A 235 -24.00 -25.50 -9.96
C ARG A 235 -22.75 -26.32 -10.28
N TRP A 236 -22.85 -27.64 -10.15
CA TRP A 236 -21.82 -28.54 -10.68
C TRP A 236 -21.72 -28.38 -12.20
N ALA A 237 -20.52 -28.18 -12.75
CA ALA A 237 -20.32 -28.13 -14.20
C ALA A 237 -20.73 -29.45 -14.89
N LEU A 238 -20.46 -30.60 -14.25
CA LEU A 238 -20.89 -31.93 -14.68
C LEU A 238 -21.63 -32.64 -13.52
N PRO A 239 -22.96 -32.43 -13.38
CA PRO A 239 -23.76 -32.99 -12.28
C PRO A 239 -24.07 -34.49 -12.41
N GLY A 240 -23.78 -35.12 -13.55
CA GLY A 240 -24.19 -36.50 -13.84
C GLY A 240 -25.72 -36.65 -13.81
N ASN A 241 -26.21 -37.70 -13.15
CA ASN A 241 -27.64 -38.01 -13.01
C ASN A 241 -28.40 -37.13 -11.98
N ALA A 242 -27.78 -36.06 -11.44
CA ALA A 242 -28.41 -35.24 -10.41
C ALA A 242 -29.53 -34.35 -10.98
N GLN A 243 -30.61 -34.18 -10.22
CA GLN A 243 -31.83 -33.47 -10.62
C GLN A 243 -32.33 -32.53 -9.51
N GLY A 244 -33.15 -31.55 -9.89
CA GLY A 244 -33.66 -30.54 -8.96
C GLY A 244 -32.53 -29.84 -8.19
N ASN A 245 -32.69 -29.73 -6.86
CA ASN A 245 -31.70 -29.06 -6.02
C ASN A 245 -30.36 -29.82 -5.89
N ALA A 246 -30.29 -31.10 -6.25
CA ALA A 246 -29.03 -31.86 -6.22
C ALA A 246 -28.02 -31.43 -7.31
N VAL A 247 -28.42 -30.59 -8.26
CA VAL A 247 -27.54 -29.98 -9.29
C VAL A 247 -26.67 -28.85 -8.72
N PHE A 248 -27.01 -28.32 -7.54
CA PHE A 248 -26.22 -27.28 -6.88
C PHE A 248 -25.11 -27.86 -6.00
N ILE A 249 -24.07 -27.05 -5.79
CA ILE A 249 -22.97 -27.34 -4.88
C ILE A 249 -23.39 -26.89 -3.48
N PRO A 250 -23.36 -27.77 -2.45
CA PRO A 250 -23.66 -27.38 -1.08
C PRO A 250 -22.81 -26.19 -0.63
N ASP A 251 -23.46 -25.22 0.02
CA ASP A 251 -22.86 -24.02 0.63
C ASP A 251 -21.98 -23.12 -0.28
N SER A 252 -21.95 -23.35 -1.60
CA SER A 252 -21.24 -22.49 -2.57
C SER A 252 -22.20 -21.54 -3.30
N PHE A 253 -21.96 -20.24 -3.14
CA PHE A 253 -22.76 -19.15 -3.70
C PHE A 253 -21.88 -18.19 -4.51
N ILE A 254 -22.47 -17.50 -5.48
CA ILE A 254 -21.82 -16.40 -6.20
C ILE A 254 -21.74 -15.18 -5.28
N SER A 255 -20.52 -14.71 -5.00
CA SER A 255 -20.26 -13.46 -4.29
C SER A 255 -20.33 -12.26 -5.23
N SER A 256 -21.05 -11.21 -4.83
CA SER A 256 -21.02 -9.92 -5.51
C SER A 256 -19.98 -9.00 -4.87
N ASP A 257 -18.88 -8.77 -5.58
CA ASP A 257 -17.92 -7.70 -5.26
C ASP A 257 -18.41 -6.36 -5.87
N PRO A 258 -17.97 -5.20 -5.36
CA PRO A 258 -18.25 -3.91 -6.00
C PRO A 258 -17.63 -3.83 -7.41
N VAL A 259 -18.34 -3.20 -8.36
CA VAL A 259 -17.88 -3.07 -9.76
C VAL A 259 -16.52 -2.38 -9.89
N GLU A 260 -16.21 -1.46 -8.97
CA GLU A 260 -14.94 -0.71 -8.92
C GLU A 260 -13.78 -1.56 -8.34
N ASP A 261 -14.07 -2.70 -7.70
CA ASP A 261 -13.10 -3.67 -7.18
C ASP A 261 -12.92 -4.90 -8.10
N GLU A 262 -13.60 -4.98 -9.25
CA GLU A 262 -13.48 -6.09 -10.21
C GLU A 262 -12.23 -5.98 -11.11
N ASP A 263 -11.62 -7.13 -11.43
CA ASP A 263 -10.47 -7.28 -12.34
C ASP A 263 -10.84 -7.17 -13.84
N GLY A 264 -12.09 -6.80 -14.14
CA GLY A 264 -12.68 -6.83 -15.49
C GLY A 264 -12.37 -5.61 -16.36
N ASP A 265 -12.79 -5.69 -17.63
CA ASP A 265 -12.76 -4.56 -18.56
C ASP A 265 -13.81 -3.50 -18.17
N TYR A 266 -15.04 -3.94 -17.88
CA TYR A 266 -16.21 -3.08 -17.64
C TYR A 266 -16.32 -2.61 -16.18
N ARG A 267 -15.31 -1.86 -15.73
CA ARG A 267 -15.16 -1.38 -14.33
C ARG A 267 -15.29 0.13 -14.14
N THR A 268 -15.42 0.92 -15.22
CA THR A 268 -15.43 2.39 -15.11
C THR A 268 -16.82 2.94 -14.77
N LYS A 269 -16.91 4.25 -14.50
CA LYS A 269 -18.18 4.93 -14.18
C LYS A 269 -19.08 5.07 -15.41
N GLU A 270 -18.47 5.20 -16.58
CA GLU A 270 -19.13 5.22 -17.89
C GLU A 270 -19.72 3.84 -18.24
N ASP A 271 -19.03 2.77 -17.85
CA ASP A 271 -19.48 1.39 -18.03
C ASP A 271 -20.60 0.99 -17.06
N ARG A 272 -20.70 1.63 -15.90
CA ARG A 272 -21.65 1.30 -14.82
C ARG A 272 -23.11 1.33 -15.27
N ASP A 273 -23.51 2.32 -16.08
CA ASP A 273 -24.87 2.43 -16.58
C ASP A 273 -25.14 1.43 -17.72
N HIS A 274 -24.13 1.06 -18.52
CA HIS A 274 -24.23 -0.06 -19.48
C HIS A 274 -24.36 -1.41 -18.78
N ARG A 275 -23.60 -1.65 -17.71
CA ARG A 275 -23.74 -2.84 -16.85
C ARG A 275 -25.14 -2.92 -16.24
N MET A 276 -25.62 -1.84 -15.65
CA MET A 276 -26.96 -1.78 -15.04
C MET A 276 -28.05 -2.22 -16.03
N LEU A 277 -28.14 -1.58 -17.19
CA LEU A 277 -29.12 -1.92 -18.24
C LEU A 277 -28.95 -3.36 -18.78
N SER A 278 -27.70 -3.82 -18.90
CA SER A 278 -27.39 -5.18 -19.36
C SER A 278 -27.75 -6.26 -18.34
N GLU A 279 -27.76 -5.93 -17.05
CA GLU A 279 -28.12 -6.82 -15.94
C GLU A 279 -29.62 -6.78 -15.60
N SER A 280 -30.32 -5.66 -15.85
CA SER A 280 -31.75 -5.47 -15.53
C SER A 280 -32.72 -5.77 -16.68
N GLU A 281 -32.38 -5.41 -17.91
CA GLU A 281 -33.34 -5.34 -19.03
C GLU A 281 -32.98 -6.27 -20.19
N LYS A 282 -31.69 -6.39 -20.52
CA LYS A 282 -31.25 -7.21 -21.65
C LYS A 282 -31.29 -8.71 -21.35
N ASN A 283 -31.43 -9.50 -22.43
CA ASN A 283 -31.24 -10.94 -22.37
C ASN A 283 -29.85 -11.30 -21.83
N ARG A 284 -29.70 -12.50 -21.26
CA ARG A 284 -28.43 -13.03 -20.75
C ARG A 284 -28.37 -14.54 -20.88
N VAL A 285 -27.19 -15.09 -21.11
CA VAL A 285 -26.96 -16.54 -20.96
C VAL A 285 -26.41 -16.80 -19.57
N THR A 286 -27.13 -17.57 -18.76
CA THR A 286 -26.70 -17.95 -17.40
C THR A 286 -26.17 -19.37 -17.39
N TRP A 287 -24.98 -19.59 -16.85
CA TRP A 287 -24.48 -20.92 -16.49
C TRP A 287 -24.59 -21.13 -14.98
N ASN A 288 -24.04 -20.18 -14.21
CA ASN A 288 -23.82 -20.24 -12.76
C ASN A 288 -23.10 -21.54 -12.33
N THR A 289 -22.10 -21.99 -13.10
CA THR A 289 -21.40 -23.27 -12.87
C THR A 289 -19.98 -23.07 -12.36
N GLU A 290 -19.59 -23.89 -11.39
CA GLU A 290 -18.22 -23.99 -10.87
C GLU A 290 -17.54 -25.26 -11.41
N ARG A 291 -16.26 -25.13 -11.77
CA ARG A 291 -15.39 -26.22 -12.23
C ARG A 291 -14.04 -26.11 -11.57
N ARG A 292 -13.69 -27.12 -10.78
CA ARG A 292 -12.42 -27.23 -10.05
C ARG A 292 -11.45 -28.09 -10.84
N CYS A 293 -10.17 -27.76 -10.84
CA CYS A 293 -9.11 -28.45 -11.56
C CYS A 293 -7.86 -28.51 -10.66
N TYR A 294 -7.22 -29.67 -10.54
CA TYR A 294 -5.93 -29.77 -9.86
C TYR A 294 -4.79 -29.51 -10.85
N MET A 295 -3.83 -28.68 -10.44
CA MET A 295 -2.61 -28.34 -11.18
C MET A 295 -1.40 -28.92 -10.45
N GLU A 296 -0.65 -29.79 -11.12
CA GLU A 296 0.63 -30.30 -10.62
C GLU A 296 1.67 -29.18 -10.46
N THR A 297 2.74 -29.43 -9.71
CA THR A 297 3.82 -28.44 -9.50
C THR A 297 4.43 -27.91 -10.80
N GLY A 298 4.61 -28.76 -11.81
CA GLY A 298 5.06 -28.34 -13.14
C GLY A 298 4.04 -27.45 -13.87
N ALA A 299 2.74 -27.69 -13.70
CA ALA A 299 1.68 -26.85 -14.24
C ALA A 299 1.59 -25.51 -13.54
N VAL A 300 1.70 -25.45 -12.20
CA VAL A 300 1.71 -24.19 -11.44
C VAL A 300 2.83 -23.26 -11.94
N LYS A 301 4.04 -23.80 -12.16
CA LYS A 301 5.14 -23.02 -12.73
C LYS A 301 4.92 -22.63 -14.19
N SER A 302 4.43 -23.56 -15.03
CA SER A 302 4.07 -23.26 -16.43
C SER A 302 2.99 -22.17 -16.52
N PHE A 303 2.05 -22.13 -15.58
CA PHE A 303 1.00 -21.13 -15.49
C PHE A 303 1.55 -19.77 -15.10
N GLN A 304 2.39 -19.68 -14.06
CA GLN A 304 3.15 -18.46 -13.70
C GLN A 304 3.94 -17.93 -14.91
N ASP A 305 4.75 -18.78 -15.53
CA ASP A 305 5.61 -18.43 -16.67
C ASP A 305 4.82 -17.96 -17.90
N LYS A 306 3.58 -18.43 -18.10
CA LYS A 306 2.70 -18.02 -19.19
C LYS A 306 1.96 -16.72 -18.88
N ILE A 307 1.48 -16.55 -17.64
CA ILE A 307 0.85 -15.29 -17.20
C ILE A 307 1.87 -14.15 -17.31
N ALA A 308 3.10 -14.34 -16.83
CA ALA A 308 4.15 -13.32 -16.90
C ALA A 308 4.51 -12.91 -18.34
N LYS A 309 4.36 -13.80 -19.32
CA LYS A 309 4.72 -13.54 -20.74
C LYS A 309 3.57 -13.03 -21.60
N CYS A 310 2.32 -13.36 -21.26
CA CYS A 310 1.15 -13.06 -22.09
C CYS A 310 0.16 -12.10 -21.42
N ARG A 311 0.12 -12.04 -20.08
CA ARG A 311 -0.88 -11.37 -19.21
C ARG A 311 -2.32 -11.88 -19.39
N TYR A 312 -2.79 -11.98 -20.63
CA TYR A 312 -4.13 -12.40 -21.01
C TYR A 312 -4.27 -13.91 -21.24
N TRP A 313 -5.44 -14.43 -20.86
CA TRP A 313 -5.85 -15.81 -21.06
C TRP A 313 -7.15 -15.86 -21.87
N PRO A 314 -7.26 -16.75 -22.90
CA PRO A 314 -8.43 -16.78 -23.76
C PRO A 314 -9.56 -17.56 -23.09
N VAL A 315 -10.76 -16.99 -23.13
CA VAL A 315 -12.01 -17.68 -22.83
C VAL A 315 -12.91 -17.54 -24.05
N GLU A 316 -13.08 -18.63 -24.79
CA GLU A 316 -13.90 -18.67 -26.00
C GLU A 316 -15.37 -18.89 -25.63
N VAL A 317 -16.25 -18.16 -26.31
CA VAL A 317 -17.71 -18.24 -26.17
C VAL A 317 -18.28 -18.57 -27.55
N MET A 318 -19.18 -19.55 -27.61
CA MET A 318 -19.70 -20.06 -28.89
C MET A 318 -21.13 -20.60 -28.77
N ARG A 319 -21.85 -20.62 -29.89
CA ARG A 319 -23.21 -21.18 -30.00
C ARG A 319 -23.20 -22.43 -30.88
N LEU A 320 -23.60 -23.57 -30.30
CA LEU A 320 -23.70 -24.85 -31.00
C LEU A 320 -25.17 -25.25 -31.21
N PRO A 321 -25.51 -25.93 -32.31
CA PRO A 321 -26.84 -26.54 -32.45
C PRO A 321 -27.04 -27.62 -31.38
N GLN A 322 -28.24 -27.70 -30.79
CA GLN A 322 -28.54 -28.77 -29.84
C GLN A 322 -28.85 -30.07 -30.59
N PRO A 323 -28.30 -31.24 -30.17
CA PRO A 323 -28.53 -32.50 -30.86
C PRO A 323 -30.01 -32.92 -30.87
N ALA A 324 -30.52 -33.26 -32.06
CA ALA A 324 -31.90 -33.67 -32.25
C ALA A 324 -32.14 -35.12 -31.79
N SER A 325 -33.17 -35.35 -30.96
CA SER A 325 -33.50 -36.65 -30.35
C SER A 325 -34.17 -37.66 -31.30
N GLY A 326 -34.06 -37.47 -32.63
CA GLY A 326 -34.72 -38.27 -33.65
C GLY A 326 -33.75 -38.96 -34.60
N LYS A 327 -34.07 -40.19 -35.04
CA LYS A 327 -33.31 -40.89 -36.10
C LYS A 327 -33.56 -40.26 -37.48
N GLY A 328 -32.86 -39.16 -37.76
CA GLY A 328 -32.82 -38.47 -39.05
C GLY A 328 -31.39 -38.08 -39.42
N LYS A 329 -31.14 -37.93 -40.74
CA LYS A 329 -29.86 -37.64 -41.43
C LYS A 329 -28.73 -37.03 -40.58
N LYS A 330 -27.53 -37.63 -40.69
CA LYS A 330 -26.25 -36.92 -40.47
C LYS A 330 -26.07 -35.90 -41.60
N ASP A 331 -26.51 -34.67 -41.37
CA ASP A 331 -26.06 -33.48 -42.09
C ASP A 331 -25.47 -32.51 -41.03
N ASP A 332 -24.29 -31.93 -41.31
CA ASP A 332 -23.56 -30.95 -40.49
C ASP A 332 -23.33 -31.24 -38.98
N GLU A 333 -22.55 -32.29 -38.70
CA GLU A 333 -21.84 -32.41 -37.41
C GLU A 333 -20.68 -31.39 -37.31
N GLY A 334 -20.94 -30.21 -36.73
CA GLY A 334 -19.88 -29.43 -36.06
C GLY A 334 -19.71 -27.95 -36.41
N SER A 335 -20.61 -27.30 -37.16
CA SER A 335 -20.49 -25.87 -37.46
C SER A 335 -20.59 -25.00 -36.19
N ILE A 336 -19.51 -24.29 -35.86
CA ILE A 336 -19.45 -23.37 -34.72
C ILE A 336 -20.08 -22.04 -35.15
N GLY A 337 -21.25 -21.71 -34.61
CA GLY A 337 -21.87 -20.41 -34.80
C GLY A 337 -21.43 -19.42 -33.73
N PHE A 338 -21.39 -18.14 -34.08
CA PHE A 338 -21.13 -17.02 -33.14
C PHE A 338 -19.89 -17.27 -32.28
N HIS A 339 -18.72 -17.44 -32.91
CA HIS A 339 -17.47 -17.68 -32.19
C HIS A 339 -16.86 -16.35 -31.72
N GLY A 340 -16.79 -16.16 -30.41
CA GLY A 340 -16.19 -15.00 -29.74
C GLY A 340 -15.13 -15.41 -28.72
N VAL A 341 -14.36 -14.43 -28.25
CA VAL A 341 -13.31 -14.63 -27.24
C VAL A 341 -13.23 -13.43 -26.28
N ALA A 342 -13.23 -13.72 -24.98
CA ALA A 342 -12.84 -12.79 -23.94
C ALA A 342 -11.37 -13.00 -23.56
N PHE A 343 -10.66 -11.91 -23.26
CA PHE A 343 -9.25 -11.94 -22.89
C PHE A 343 -9.10 -11.60 -21.41
N VAL A 344 -9.18 -12.62 -20.55
CA VAL A 344 -9.12 -12.47 -19.09
C VAL A 344 -7.70 -12.08 -18.68
N ASN A 345 -7.51 -10.93 -18.03
CA ASN A 345 -6.20 -10.57 -17.48
C ASN A 345 -5.91 -11.40 -16.22
N LEU A 346 -4.86 -12.22 -16.25
CA LEU A 346 -4.44 -13.05 -15.12
C LEU A 346 -3.28 -12.45 -14.32
N ALA A 347 -2.71 -11.30 -14.74
CA ALA A 347 -1.59 -10.66 -14.04
C ALA A 347 -1.82 -10.44 -12.53
N PRO A 348 -3.03 -10.07 -12.05
CA PRO A 348 -3.29 -9.93 -10.61
C PRO A 348 -3.12 -11.23 -9.79
N LEU A 349 -3.21 -12.42 -10.40
CA LEU A 349 -2.92 -13.68 -9.70
C LEU A 349 -1.43 -13.86 -9.36
N LEU A 350 -0.54 -13.06 -9.96
CA LEU A 350 0.88 -12.98 -9.59
C LEU A 350 1.16 -11.94 -8.50
N TYR A 351 0.18 -11.13 -8.07
CA TYR A 351 0.39 -10.17 -7.00
C TYR A 351 0.58 -10.92 -5.66
N PRO A 352 1.55 -10.53 -4.80
CA PRO A 352 1.90 -11.31 -3.61
C PRO A 352 0.71 -11.52 -2.65
N GLY A 353 0.30 -12.79 -2.52
CA GLY A 353 -0.80 -13.21 -1.65
C GLY A 353 -2.19 -13.28 -2.31
N VAL A 354 -2.36 -12.81 -3.54
CA VAL A 354 -3.65 -12.84 -4.24
C VAL A 354 -4.04 -14.28 -4.61
N LYS A 355 -5.30 -14.63 -4.33
CA LYS A 355 -5.87 -15.97 -4.53
C LYS A 355 -7.07 -16.00 -5.47
N ARG A 356 -7.71 -14.87 -5.73
CA ARG A 356 -8.94 -14.77 -6.53
C ARG A 356 -8.85 -13.55 -7.42
N ILE A 357 -9.30 -13.70 -8.65
CA ILE A 357 -9.74 -12.60 -9.52
C ILE A 357 -11.21 -12.81 -9.89
N ARG A 358 -11.95 -11.73 -10.11
CA ARG A 358 -13.33 -11.76 -10.59
C ARG A 358 -13.63 -10.49 -11.39
N GLY A 359 -14.24 -10.64 -12.57
CA GLY A 359 -14.61 -9.46 -13.36
C GLY A 359 -15.49 -9.70 -14.57
N ALA A 360 -16.03 -8.58 -15.09
CA ALA A 360 -16.75 -8.49 -16.35
C ALA A 360 -15.78 -8.31 -17.54
N TYR A 361 -15.53 -9.38 -18.28
CA TYR A 361 -14.60 -9.38 -19.42
C TYR A 361 -15.32 -9.26 -20.76
N LYS A 362 -14.84 -8.38 -21.64
CA LYS A 362 -15.46 -8.05 -22.93
C LYS A 362 -15.25 -9.17 -23.95
N VAL A 363 -16.34 -9.62 -24.58
CA VAL A 363 -16.30 -10.59 -25.68
C VAL A 363 -16.00 -9.86 -26.99
N HIS A 364 -14.99 -10.34 -27.70
CA HIS A 364 -14.56 -9.87 -29.01
C HIS A 364 -14.88 -10.94 -30.07
N ALA A 365 -14.95 -10.57 -31.35
CA ALA A 365 -15.03 -11.57 -32.43
C ALA A 365 -13.78 -12.46 -32.43
N TYR A 366 -13.95 -13.78 -32.53
CA TYR A 366 -12.79 -14.70 -32.61
C TYR A 366 -12.04 -14.49 -33.94
N THR A 367 -10.71 -14.34 -33.86
CA THR A 367 -9.77 -14.51 -34.97
C THR A 367 -8.47 -15.09 -34.43
N ASP A 368 -7.80 -15.97 -35.20
CA ASP A 368 -6.53 -16.57 -34.78
C ASP A 368 -5.41 -15.53 -34.65
N GLN A 369 -5.47 -14.43 -35.41
CA GLN A 369 -4.53 -13.32 -35.28
C GLN A 369 -4.65 -12.63 -33.92
N ALA A 370 -5.84 -12.20 -33.50
CA ALA A 370 -6.03 -11.55 -32.20
C ALA A 370 -5.72 -12.51 -31.03
N LEU A 371 -6.01 -13.80 -31.19
CA LEU A 371 -5.61 -14.84 -30.23
C LEU A 371 -4.08 -14.93 -30.12
N PHE A 372 -3.37 -15.04 -31.24
CA PHE A 372 -1.91 -15.15 -31.27
C PHE A 372 -1.22 -13.87 -30.76
N GLU A 373 -1.70 -12.69 -31.14
CA GLU A 373 -1.13 -11.42 -30.70
C GLU A 373 -1.19 -11.26 -29.17
N LYS A 374 -2.34 -11.53 -28.55
CA LYS A 374 -2.53 -11.38 -27.09
C LYS A 374 -2.02 -12.56 -26.26
N THR A 375 -2.16 -13.80 -26.74
CA THR A 375 -1.93 -15.02 -25.91
C THR A 375 -0.76 -15.88 -26.38
N LYS A 376 -0.16 -15.56 -27.53
CA LYS A 376 0.90 -16.33 -28.23
C LYS A 376 0.49 -17.76 -28.64
N ARG A 377 -0.79 -18.14 -28.50
CA ARG A 377 -1.36 -19.42 -28.96
C ARG A 377 -1.61 -19.37 -30.47
N ARG A 378 -1.33 -20.47 -31.18
CA ARG A 378 -1.47 -20.53 -32.65
C ARG A 378 -2.85 -20.96 -33.15
N GLN A 379 -3.66 -21.56 -32.27
CA GLN A 379 -4.99 -22.10 -32.56
C GLN A 379 -5.85 -21.99 -31.29
N GLY A 380 -7.15 -21.74 -31.46
CA GLY A 380 -8.16 -21.74 -30.40
C GLY A 380 -8.64 -23.15 -30.04
N LEU A 381 -9.59 -23.20 -29.11
CA LEU A 381 -10.18 -24.44 -28.59
C LEU A 381 -11.48 -24.83 -29.29
N GLY A 382 -12.15 -23.93 -30.02
CA GLY A 382 -13.48 -24.13 -30.60
C GLY A 382 -13.74 -25.53 -31.18
N ASP A 383 -12.81 -26.07 -31.95
CA ASP A 383 -12.93 -27.37 -32.61
C ASP A 383 -12.92 -28.56 -31.63
N GLU A 384 -12.15 -28.49 -30.55
CA GLU A 384 -12.09 -29.51 -29.49
C GLU A 384 -13.23 -29.30 -28.48
N ALA A 385 -13.49 -28.04 -28.13
CA ALA A 385 -14.59 -27.60 -27.27
C ALA A 385 -15.95 -28.02 -27.84
N SER A 386 -16.18 -27.86 -29.14
CA SER A 386 -17.41 -28.29 -29.82
C SER A 386 -17.61 -29.80 -29.70
N LYS A 387 -16.56 -30.61 -29.93
CA LYS A 387 -16.64 -32.08 -29.84
C LYS A 387 -16.94 -32.55 -28.41
N ILE A 388 -16.25 -31.99 -27.41
CA ILE A 388 -16.47 -32.36 -26.00
C ILE A 388 -17.82 -31.82 -25.48
N ALA A 389 -18.24 -30.63 -25.88
CA ALA A 389 -19.56 -30.09 -25.54
C ALA A 389 -20.69 -30.94 -26.14
N HIS A 390 -20.59 -31.36 -27.41
CA HIS A 390 -21.53 -32.30 -28.00
C HIS A 390 -21.58 -33.63 -27.23
N ASN A 391 -20.46 -34.15 -26.73
CA ASN A 391 -20.47 -35.33 -25.85
C ASN A 391 -21.25 -35.03 -24.55
N ILE A 392 -20.95 -33.93 -23.85
CA ILE A 392 -21.63 -33.51 -22.61
C ILE A 392 -23.15 -33.34 -22.81
N LEU A 393 -23.58 -32.85 -23.99
CA LEU A 393 -24.98 -32.56 -24.31
C LEU A 393 -25.76 -33.76 -24.86
N ASN A 394 -25.11 -34.68 -25.58
CA ASN A 394 -25.74 -35.92 -26.06
C ASN A 394 -25.89 -36.94 -24.92
N HIS A 395 -24.91 -37.01 -24.01
CA HIS A 395 -24.77 -38.13 -23.11
C HIS A 395 -25.54 -37.97 -21.80
N SER A 396 -26.83 -38.33 -21.90
CA SER A 396 -27.49 -39.13 -20.86
C SER A 396 -26.97 -40.59 -20.83
N THR A 397 -25.99 -40.96 -21.69
CA THR A 397 -25.38 -42.30 -21.83
C THR A 397 -24.04 -42.28 -22.60
N ALA A 398 -22.91 -41.92 -21.97
CA ALA A 398 -21.49 -42.33 -22.19
C ALA A 398 -20.40 -41.22 -22.07
N SER A 399 -19.38 -41.54 -21.25
CA SER A 399 -18.13 -40.82 -20.95
C SER A 399 -17.33 -40.21 -22.14
N PRO A 400 -16.56 -39.11 -21.95
CA PRO A 400 -16.06 -38.28 -23.06
C PRO A 400 -14.83 -38.78 -23.85
N PHE A 401 -14.15 -39.87 -23.44
CA PHE A 401 -12.87 -40.28 -24.06
C PHE A 401 -12.86 -41.74 -24.57
N PRO A 402 -12.36 -42.00 -25.79
CA PRO A 402 -12.30 -43.34 -26.37
C PRO A 402 -11.16 -44.17 -25.76
N LYS A 403 -11.49 -45.11 -24.86
CA LYS A 403 -10.50 -46.03 -24.29
C LYS A 403 -9.95 -47.01 -25.34
N LYS A 404 -8.65 -46.90 -25.66
CA LYS A 404 -7.88 -47.96 -26.36
C LYS A 404 -7.68 -49.18 -25.45
N GLY A 405 -8.73 -49.96 -25.24
CA GLY A 405 -8.67 -51.26 -24.59
C GLY A 405 -8.49 -52.37 -25.63
N GLY A 406 -7.29 -52.95 -25.73
CA GLY A 406 -7.02 -54.04 -26.67
C GLY A 406 -7.67 -55.36 -26.25
N LYS A 407 -7.98 -56.21 -27.25
CA LYS A 407 -8.07 -57.66 -27.07
C LYS A 407 -7.33 -58.34 -28.21
N GLU A 408 -6.35 -59.15 -27.84
CA GLU A 408 -5.60 -59.98 -28.77
C GLU A 408 -6.51 -61.05 -29.38
N LYS A 409 -6.31 -61.31 -30.68
CA LYS A 409 -6.57 -62.61 -31.27
C LYS A 409 -5.64 -62.81 -32.46
N ASP A 410 -5.14 -64.03 -32.58
CA ASP A 410 -3.80 -64.26 -33.13
C ASP A 410 -3.79 -64.86 -34.55
N GLU A 411 -2.61 -64.81 -35.14
CA GLU A 411 -2.10 -65.58 -36.29
C GLU A 411 -2.50 -65.25 -37.75
N LYS A 412 -1.46 -64.77 -38.45
CA LYS A 412 -0.98 -65.23 -39.78
C LYS A 412 -1.72 -64.81 -41.06
N LYS A 413 -1.07 -63.89 -41.80
CA LYS A 413 -0.15 -64.30 -42.88
C LYS A 413 0.92 -63.24 -43.18
N GLU A 414 2.14 -63.68 -43.45
CA GLU A 414 3.27 -62.83 -43.85
C GLU A 414 3.26 -62.53 -45.36
N LYS A 415 3.79 -61.37 -45.76
CA LYS A 415 5.06 -61.30 -46.54
C LYS A 415 5.53 -59.87 -46.82
N ASP A 416 6.87 -59.69 -46.80
CA ASP A 416 7.71 -58.84 -47.68
C ASP A 416 7.32 -57.35 -47.94
N LEU A 417 8.19 -56.32 -47.85
CA LEU A 417 9.66 -56.22 -47.65
C LEU A 417 10.08 -54.76 -47.30
N LYS A 418 11.21 -54.61 -46.56
CA LYS A 418 12.20 -53.49 -46.55
C LYS A 418 11.80 -52.03 -46.24
N LYS A 419 12.42 -51.54 -45.14
CA LYS A 419 13.14 -50.23 -44.96
C LYS A 419 12.75 -49.01 -45.83
N GLY A 420 12.31 -47.94 -45.15
CA GLY A 420 13.11 -46.70 -45.09
C GLY A 420 12.47 -45.38 -45.53
N SER A 421 12.93 -44.31 -44.89
CA SER A 421 12.76 -42.87 -45.21
C SER A 421 11.40 -42.19 -44.99
N LEU A 422 11.52 -41.07 -44.26
CA LEU A 422 10.74 -39.83 -44.31
C LEU A 422 10.02 -39.55 -45.64
N LEU A 423 8.72 -39.24 -45.56
CA LEU A 423 7.93 -38.36 -46.45
C LEU A 423 6.94 -37.60 -45.54
N ASN A 424 6.81 -36.27 -45.60
CA ASN A 424 6.20 -35.46 -46.67
C ASN A 424 4.76 -35.87 -46.97
N LEU A 425 3.80 -35.15 -46.37
CA LEU A 425 2.41 -35.09 -46.83
C LEU A 425 2.27 -33.86 -47.73
N ALA A 426 2.16 -34.10 -49.03
CA ALA A 426 1.78 -33.09 -50.01
C ALA A 426 0.26 -33.07 -50.21
N GLU A 427 -0.24 -31.99 -50.80
CA GLU A 427 -1.66 -31.76 -51.07
C GLU A 427 -2.27 -32.83 -52.01
N THR A 428 -3.59 -33.04 -51.91
CA THR A 428 -4.38 -33.51 -53.05
C THR A 428 -5.83 -33.07 -52.90
N SER A 429 -6.46 -32.65 -54.00
CA SER A 429 -7.72 -31.93 -54.01
C SER A 429 -8.86 -32.70 -54.66
N GLY A 430 -10.10 -32.37 -54.27
CA GLY A 430 -11.34 -32.90 -54.86
C GLY A 430 -12.53 -32.76 -53.90
N THR A 431 -13.69 -32.23 -54.28
CA THR A 431 -14.13 -31.75 -55.61
C THR A 431 -15.12 -30.58 -55.47
N VAL A 432 -14.98 -29.55 -56.32
CA VAL A 432 -15.89 -28.41 -56.40
C VAL A 432 -16.95 -28.64 -57.49
N THR A 433 -18.23 -28.54 -57.15
CA THR A 433 -19.32 -28.35 -58.12
C THR A 433 -19.48 -26.85 -58.42
N LYS A 434 -19.35 -26.46 -59.69
CA LYS A 434 -19.38 -25.06 -60.12
C LYS A 434 -20.79 -24.43 -60.06
N SER A 435 -20.82 -23.16 -59.67
CA SER A 435 -21.69 -22.13 -60.26
C SER A 435 -20.83 -20.88 -60.49
N ASP A 436 -21.03 -20.18 -61.62
CA ASP A 436 -20.01 -19.31 -62.22
C ASP A 436 -20.53 -17.88 -62.42
N ALA A 437 -19.95 -16.92 -61.70
CA ALA A 437 -20.06 -15.46 -61.89
C ALA A 437 -19.01 -14.76 -61.00
N GLY A 438 -17.97 -14.18 -61.58
CA GLY A 438 -16.82 -13.67 -60.82
C GLY A 438 -16.87 -12.17 -60.48
N SER A 439 -16.20 -11.81 -59.39
CA SER A 439 -15.61 -10.48 -59.17
C SER A 439 -14.25 -10.64 -58.47
N GLU A 440 -13.28 -9.80 -58.83
CA GLU A 440 -11.91 -9.87 -58.32
C GLU A 440 -11.85 -9.33 -56.88
N ALA A 441 -11.47 -10.17 -55.91
CA ALA A 441 -11.37 -9.80 -54.50
C ALA A 441 -10.43 -10.74 -53.71
N GLU A 442 -9.13 -10.72 -54.02
CA GLU A 442 -8.12 -11.32 -53.14
C GLU A 442 -7.78 -10.39 -51.97
N ASN A 443 -7.29 -10.98 -50.86
CA ASN A 443 -6.78 -10.30 -49.66
C ASN A 443 -7.80 -9.47 -48.83
N GLN A 444 -8.88 -10.11 -48.39
CA GLN A 444 -9.42 -9.88 -47.05
C GLN A 444 -9.42 -11.19 -46.26
N ALA A 445 -9.05 -11.14 -44.98
CA ALA A 445 -9.18 -12.28 -44.08
C ALA A 445 -10.68 -12.63 -43.88
N PRO A 446 -11.04 -13.89 -43.62
CA PRO A 446 -12.45 -14.28 -43.44
C PRO A 446 -13.05 -13.55 -42.23
N VAL A 447 -13.91 -12.57 -42.50
CA VAL A 447 -14.55 -11.75 -41.46
C VAL A 447 -15.57 -12.59 -40.71
N ASN A 448 -15.32 -12.81 -39.42
CA ASN A 448 -16.23 -13.48 -38.49
C ASN A 448 -17.44 -12.58 -38.16
N ALA A 449 -18.36 -12.45 -39.12
CA ALA A 449 -19.51 -11.56 -39.07
C ALA A 449 -20.58 -11.97 -38.03
N GLU A 450 -20.59 -13.23 -37.59
CA GLU A 450 -21.40 -13.64 -36.43
C GLU A 450 -20.75 -13.22 -35.11
N GLY A 451 -19.43 -13.44 -34.96
CA GLY A 451 -18.67 -13.02 -33.78
C GLY A 451 -18.59 -11.50 -33.60
N GLN A 452 -18.65 -10.72 -34.69
CA GLN A 452 -18.72 -9.26 -34.63
C GLN A 452 -19.94 -8.76 -33.84
N GLN A 453 -21.05 -9.50 -33.85
CA GLN A 453 -22.27 -9.10 -33.13
C GLN A 453 -22.10 -9.07 -31.61
N TYR A 454 -21.08 -9.75 -31.04
CA TYR A 454 -20.71 -9.57 -29.63
C TYR A 454 -20.13 -8.17 -29.35
N VAL A 455 -19.33 -7.64 -30.27
CA VAL A 455 -18.73 -6.30 -30.16
C VAL A 455 -19.81 -5.23 -30.31
N ASP A 456 -20.68 -5.41 -31.31
CA ASP A 456 -21.78 -4.48 -31.60
C ASP A 456 -22.80 -4.43 -30.45
N ALA A 457 -23.13 -5.59 -29.86
CA ALA A 457 -23.99 -5.69 -28.69
C ALA A 457 -23.30 -5.29 -27.37
N LYS A 458 -21.99 -4.98 -27.36
CA LYS A 458 -21.16 -4.76 -26.16
C LYS A 458 -21.28 -5.91 -25.13
N SER A 459 -21.20 -7.15 -25.60
CA SER A 459 -21.32 -8.35 -24.77
C SER A 459 -20.14 -8.52 -23.81
N TYR A 460 -20.41 -8.95 -22.58
CA TYR A 460 -19.39 -9.27 -21.59
C TYR A 460 -19.77 -10.50 -20.76
N ILE A 461 -18.77 -11.22 -20.25
CA ILE A 461 -18.93 -12.44 -19.46
C ILE A 461 -18.35 -12.25 -18.06
N LEU A 462 -19.13 -12.56 -17.03
CA LEU A 462 -18.68 -12.59 -15.64
C LEU A 462 -17.99 -13.92 -15.33
N ILE A 463 -16.71 -13.84 -14.97
CA ILE A 463 -15.85 -14.99 -14.64
C ILE A 463 -15.11 -14.72 -13.32
N GLU A 464 -15.14 -15.71 -12.44
CA GLU A 464 -14.29 -15.79 -11.24
C GLU A 464 -13.26 -16.90 -11.42
N ILE A 465 -12.00 -16.61 -11.12
CA ILE A 465 -10.94 -17.62 -11.02
C ILE A 465 -10.33 -17.51 -9.63
N SER A 466 -10.39 -18.59 -8.86
CA SER A 466 -9.80 -18.69 -7.52
C SER A 466 -8.84 -19.86 -7.40
N LEU A 467 -7.89 -19.73 -6.48
CA LEU A 467 -6.82 -20.68 -6.19
C LEU A 467 -6.82 -20.94 -4.68
N THR A 468 -6.62 -22.20 -4.28
CA THR A 468 -6.55 -22.54 -2.84
C THR A 468 -5.35 -21.86 -2.15
N ARG A 469 -4.25 -21.67 -2.89
CA ARG A 469 -3.01 -21.01 -2.46
C ARG A 469 -2.60 -19.97 -3.52
N PRO A 470 -1.98 -18.83 -3.15
CA PRO A 470 -1.62 -17.80 -4.14
C PRO A 470 -0.51 -18.33 -5.07
N LEU A 471 -0.37 -17.78 -6.28
CA LEU A 471 0.75 -18.15 -7.15
C LEU A 471 2.07 -17.61 -6.60
N ILE A 472 2.07 -16.37 -6.08
CA ILE A 472 3.21 -15.78 -5.38
C ILE A 472 2.82 -15.58 -3.91
N PRO A 473 3.49 -16.23 -2.94
CA PRO A 473 3.18 -16.04 -1.52
C PRO A 473 3.63 -14.65 -1.06
N LYS A 474 2.76 -13.94 -0.31
CA LYS A 474 3.15 -12.70 0.37
C LYS A 474 4.12 -13.04 1.49
N ARG A 475 5.27 -12.36 1.54
CA ARG A 475 6.23 -12.48 2.65
C ARG A 475 5.57 -11.98 3.94
N PRO A 476 5.62 -12.73 5.06
CA PRO A 476 5.03 -12.25 6.30
C PRO A 476 5.88 -11.11 6.89
N PRO A 477 5.27 -10.11 7.56
CA PRO A 477 6.02 -9.00 8.17
C PRO A 477 7.11 -9.45 9.15
N GLU A 478 6.91 -10.62 9.79
CA GLU A 478 7.87 -11.27 10.68
C GLU A 478 9.15 -11.73 9.96
N GLU A 479 9.05 -12.22 8.72
CA GLU A 479 10.23 -12.58 7.92
C GLU A 479 10.94 -11.32 7.41
N LEU A 480 10.19 -10.31 6.95
CA LEU A 480 10.75 -9.05 6.50
C LEU A 480 11.50 -8.34 7.63
N ALA A 481 10.91 -8.26 8.84
CA ALA A 481 11.58 -7.74 10.03
C ALA A 481 12.84 -8.53 10.38
N ARG A 482 12.83 -9.87 10.23
CA ARG A 482 14.02 -10.70 10.44
C ARG A 482 15.11 -10.41 9.41
N ARG A 483 14.78 -10.27 8.12
CA ARG A 483 15.74 -9.92 7.06
C ARG A 483 16.30 -8.50 7.23
N VAL A 484 15.47 -7.53 7.63
CA VAL A 484 15.92 -6.17 8.01
C VAL A 484 16.92 -6.26 9.17
N ALA A 485 16.66 -7.10 10.19
CA ALA A 485 17.60 -7.33 11.29
C ALA A 485 18.85 -8.14 10.90
N GLU A 486 18.79 -8.99 9.87
CA GLU A 486 19.95 -9.68 9.28
C GLU A 486 20.88 -8.70 8.54
N TYR A 487 20.33 -7.70 7.85
CA TYR A 487 21.10 -6.64 7.19
C TYR A 487 21.58 -5.54 8.17
N ILE A 488 20.71 -5.13 9.10
CA ILE A 488 20.91 -4.00 10.02
C ILE A 488 20.40 -4.43 11.42
N PRO A 489 21.28 -5.00 12.27
CA PRO A 489 20.88 -5.44 13.60
C PRO A 489 20.42 -4.25 14.45
N PRO A 490 19.36 -4.41 15.26
CA PRO A 490 18.86 -3.32 16.10
C PRO A 490 19.92 -2.95 17.15
N ARG A 491 20.10 -1.65 17.37
CA ARG A 491 21.05 -1.11 18.34
C ARG A 491 20.75 -1.69 19.73
N PRO A 492 21.71 -2.33 20.41
CA PRO A 492 21.47 -2.94 21.70
C PRO A 492 21.03 -1.86 22.70
N LEU A 493 19.89 -2.11 23.37
CA LEU A 493 19.33 -1.21 24.37
C LEU A 493 20.20 -1.23 25.63
N PHE A 494 21.25 -0.40 25.64
CA PHE A 494 21.96 -0.05 26.87
C PHE A 494 20.95 0.44 27.92
N PRO A 495 20.90 -0.15 29.13
CA PRO A 495 19.98 0.29 30.16
C PRO A 495 20.16 1.79 30.42
N LYS A 496 19.07 2.57 30.31
CA LYS A 496 19.08 3.98 30.73
C LYS A 496 19.58 4.01 32.18
N ARG A 497 20.58 4.86 32.49
CA ARG A 497 21.09 5.03 33.86
C ARG A 497 19.90 5.38 34.76
N THR A 498 19.52 4.45 35.63
CA THR A 498 18.55 4.71 36.70
C THR A 498 19.15 5.70 37.70
N ASP A 499 18.32 6.40 38.47
CA ASP A 499 18.79 7.21 39.59
C ASP A 499 19.64 6.38 40.59
N GLY A 500 19.31 5.09 40.73
CA GLY A 500 20.12 4.12 41.48
C GLY A 500 21.53 3.94 40.91
N ALA A 501 21.64 3.82 39.58
CA ALA A 501 22.93 3.72 38.89
C ALA A 501 23.76 5.00 39.00
N GLN A 502 23.13 6.18 38.92
CA GLN A 502 23.83 7.46 39.12
C GLN A 502 24.35 7.57 40.55
N ARG A 503 23.50 7.35 41.56
CA ARG A 503 23.88 7.36 42.98
C ARG A 503 24.94 6.32 43.34
N ALA A 504 24.97 5.17 42.65
CA ALA A 504 26.01 4.16 42.83
C ALA A 504 27.39 4.63 42.33
N VAL A 505 27.42 5.45 41.28
CA VAL A 505 28.64 6.07 40.73
C VAL A 505 29.09 7.25 41.58
N GLU A 506 28.15 8.07 42.06
CA GLU A 506 28.43 9.15 43.02
C GLU A 506 29.00 8.60 44.34
N ASP A 507 28.41 7.54 44.90
CA ASP A 507 28.95 6.83 46.06
C ASP A 507 30.37 6.33 45.81
N PHE A 508 30.66 5.76 44.62
CA PHE A 508 32.00 5.32 44.27
C PHE A 508 32.99 6.47 44.15
N HIS A 509 32.62 7.58 43.49
CA HIS A 509 33.44 8.79 43.43
C HIS A 509 33.73 9.36 44.83
N ASN A 510 32.75 9.32 45.74
CA ASN A 510 32.91 9.73 47.13
C ASN A 510 33.87 8.80 47.89
N GLN A 511 33.75 7.48 47.74
CA GLN A 511 34.69 6.53 48.38
C GLN A 511 36.11 6.64 47.81
N VAL A 512 36.27 6.84 46.50
CA VAL A 512 37.58 7.07 45.87
C VAL A 512 38.23 8.35 46.41
N GLY A 513 37.47 9.45 46.52
CA GLY A 513 37.98 10.70 47.11
C GLY A 513 38.39 10.58 48.58
N VAL A 514 37.61 9.86 49.39
CA VAL A 514 37.96 9.56 50.79
C VAL A 514 39.24 8.72 50.88
N VAL A 515 39.35 7.64 50.10
CA VAL A 515 40.56 6.79 50.08
C VAL A 515 41.79 7.55 49.56
N ALA A 516 41.62 8.43 48.56
CA ALA A 516 42.71 9.27 48.05
C ALA A 516 43.22 10.25 49.13
N ASN A 517 42.32 10.92 49.86
CA ASN A 517 42.69 11.81 50.95
C ASN A 517 43.38 11.06 52.10
N LEU A 518 42.89 9.88 52.49
CA LEU A 518 43.55 9.04 53.51
C LEU A 518 44.96 8.60 53.07
N ILE A 519 45.15 8.23 51.80
CA ILE A 519 46.50 7.91 51.26
C ILE A 519 47.41 9.15 51.25
N LEU A 520 46.87 10.35 51.00
CA LEU A 520 47.62 11.61 51.08
C LEU A 520 47.97 12.00 52.52
N GLU A 521 47.12 11.69 53.50
CA GLU A 521 47.42 11.85 54.94
C GLU A 521 48.53 10.89 55.39
N GLU A 522 48.43 9.60 55.06
CA GLU A 522 49.50 8.62 55.35
C GLU A 522 50.85 9.01 54.68
N PHE A 523 50.80 9.57 53.47
CA PHE A 523 52.00 10.09 52.79
C PHE A 523 52.56 11.34 53.49
N ARG A 524 51.71 12.21 54.04
CA ARG A 524 52.14 13.38 54.85
C ARG A 524 52.72 12.95 56.20
N ASP A 525 52.18 11.93 56.85
CA ASP A 525 52.73 11.43 58.11
C ASP A 525 54.07 10.70 57.92
N LEU A 526 54.25 9.97 56.80
CA LEU A 526 55.48 9.23 56.52
C LEU A 526 56.63 10.06 55.91
N PHE A 527 56.32 11.21 55.28
CA PHE A 527 57.30 12.01 54.52
C PHE A 527 57.14 13.54 54.67
N GLY A 528 56.17 14.05 55.43
CA GLY A 528 55.83 15.49 55.46
C GLY A 528 56.90 16.41 56.05
N ASP A 529 57.80 15.88 56.89
CA ASP A 529 58.97 16.63 57.37
C ASP A 529 60.08 16.74 56.31
N ASP A 530 60.26 15.74 55.42
CA ASP A 530 61.23 15.80 54.31
C ASP A 530 60.95 16.99 53.37
N PHE A 531 59.67 17.36 53.21
CA PHE A 531 59.25 18.46 52.33
C PHE A 531 59.53 19.87 52.88
N LYS A 532 60.02 19.99 54.13
CA LYS A 532 60.43 21.29 54.71
C LYS A 532 61.83 21.71 54.27
N SER A 533 62.66 20.77 53.81
CA SER A 533 63.94 21.03 53.14
C SER A 533 63.76 21.09 51.62
N LEU A 534 64.06 22.24 51.01
CA LEU A 534 64.09 22.37 49.54
C LEU A 534 65.35 21.70 48.96
N GLU A 535 65.30 20.39 48.74
CA GLU A 535 66.20 19.68 47.83
C GLU A 535 65.42 19.05 46.66
N THR A 536 66.07 18.96 45.50
CA THR A 536 65.46 18.48 44.26
C THR A 536 65.27 16.96 44.29
N VAL A 537 64.02 16.52 44.42
CA VAL A 537 63.67 15.10 44.55
C VAL A 537 63.98 14.34 43.25
N SER A 538 64.79 13.27 43.33
CA SER A 538 65.07 12.39 42.19
C SER A 538 63.93 11.39 41.93
N VAL A 539 63.83 10.87 40.71
CA VAL A 539 62.83 9.85 40.35
C VAL A 539 63.00 8.56 41.17
N GLU A 540 64.23 8.14 41.41
CA GLU A 540 64.56 6.98 42.27
C GLU A 540 64.10 7.21 43.72
N SER A 541 64.19 8.45 44.23
CA SER A 541 63.65 8.80 45.54
C SER A 541 62.13 8.68 45.58
N MET A 542 61.42 9.05 44.51
CA MET A 542 59.95 8.91 44.44
C MET A 542 59.51 7.45 44.35
N GLU A 543 60.21 6.61 43.61
CA GLU A 543 59.89 5.18 43.53
C GLU A 543 60.21 4.44 44.85
N SER A 544 61.32 4.78 45.51
CA SER A 544 61.64 4.31 46.87
C SER A 544 60.60 4.73 47.90
N ARG A 545 60.18 6.01 47.89
CA ARG A 545 59.07 6.52 48.73
C ARG A 545 57.76 5.79 48.45
N ARG A 546 57.43 5.53 47.18
CA ARG A 546 56.24 4.74 46.78
C ARG A 546 56.30 3.30 47.29
N GLN A 547 57.45 2.63 47.19
CA GLN A 547 57.63 1.28 47.71
C GLN A 547 57.49 1.24 49.25
N LYS A 548 58.05 2.21 49.97
CA LYS A 548 57.93 2.33 51.43
C LYS A 548 56.49 2.62 51.87
N LEU A 549 55.78 3.53 51.18
CA LEU A 549 54.35 3.77 51.41
C LEU A 549 53.52 2.49 51.16
N LEU A 550 53.77 1.80 50.05
CA LEU A 550 53.03 0.58 49.70
C LEU A 550 53.32 -0.55 50.68
N TYR A 551 54.55 -0.67 51.19
CA TYR A 551 54.88 -1.59 52.27
C TYR A 551 54.08 -1.25 53.53
N GLU A 552 54.06 0.02 53.95
CA GLU A 552 53.41 0.40 55.22
C GLU A 552 51.87 0.32 55.15
N LEU A 553 51.26 0.65 54.02
CA LEU A 553 49.83 0.44 53.80
C LEU A 553 49.44 -1.06 53.84
N ASN A 554 50.35 -1.96 53.45
CA ASN A 554 50.11 -3.41 53.54
C ASN A 554 50.42 -3.97 54.94
N SER A 555 51.49 -3.53 55.62
CA SER A 555 51.88 -3.99 56.96
C SER A 555 50.87 -3.58 58.03
N SER A 556 50.36 -2.34 57.95
CA SER A 556 49.36 -1.77 58.85
C SER A 556 47.93 -2.26 58.59
N GLY A 557 47.69 -2.99 57.50
CA GLY A 557 46.37 -3.43 57.06
C GLY A 557 45.48 -2.34 56.44
N LYS A 558 45.92 -1.08 56.38
CA LYS A 558 45.14 0.05 55.83
C LYS A 558 44.74 -0.18 54.36
N TYR A 559 45.63 -0.78 53.55
CA TYR A 559 45.33 -1.22 52.19
C TYR A 559 44.14 -2.20 52.11
N PHE A 560 44.01 -3.12 53.07
CA PHE A 560 42.87 -4.03 53.13
C PHE A 560 41.58 -3.32 53.51
N ALA A 561 41.64 -2.34 54.43
CA ALA A 561 40.50 -1.51 54.79
C ALA A 561 39.98 -0.70 53.58
N PHE A 562 40.86 0.00 52.85
CA PHE A 562 40.49 0.73 51.63
C PHE A 562 39.86 -0.18 50.56
N LYS A 563 40.39 -1.40 50.40
CA LYS A 563 39.87 -2.39 49.46
C LYS A 563 38.46 -2.86 49.83
N GLU A 564 38.19 -3.13 51.10
CA GLU A 564 36.87 -3.55 51.57
C GLU A 564 35.85 -2.39 51.55
N GLN A 565 36.31 -1.15 51.78
CA GLN A 565 35.50 0.07 51.63
C GLN A 565 35.02 0.28 50.18
N LEU A 566 35.93 0.23 49.21
CA LEU A 566 35.61 0.40 47.78
C LEU A 566 34.73 -0.75 47.24
N LYS A 567 34.93 -1.98 47.73
CA LYS A 567 34.15 -3.17 47.35
C LYS A 567 32.64 -2.98 47.49
N HIS A 568 32.17 -2.29 48.53
CA HIS A 568 30.73 -2.04 48.71
C HIS A 568 30.16 -1.12 47.62
N ALA A 569 30.87 -0.06 47.25
CA ALA A 569 30.47 0.82 46.15
C ALA A 569 30.53 0.11 44.78
N VAL A 570 31.58 -0.71 44.54
CA VAL A 570 31.69 -1.54 43.33
C VAL A 570 30.54 -2.54 43.22
N VAL A 571 30.16 -3.22 44.31
CA VAL A 571 29.00 -4.12 44.33
C VAL A 571 27.69 -3.37 44.07
N LYS A 572 27.57 -2.12 44.55
CA LYS A 572 26.43 -1.25 44.23
C LYS A 572 26.40 -0.91 42.73
N ILE A 573 27.52 -0.57 42.11
CA ILE A 573 27.60 -0.36 40.65
C ILE A 573 27.20 -1.63 39.86
N VAL A 574 27.69 -2.81 40.25
CA VAL A 574 27.35 -4.09 39.59
C VAL A 574 25.84 -4.40 39.67
N ARG A 575 25.18 -4.02 40.77
CA ARG A 575 23.73 -4.20 40.94
C ARG A 575 22.90 -3.13 40.24
N GLU A 576 23.23 -1.85 40.43
CA GLU A 576 22.39 -0.72 39.99
C GLU A 576 22.63 -0.32 38.53
N LYS A 577 23.90 -0.30 38.06
CA LYS A 577 24.27 0.05 36.68
C LYS A 577 24.15 -1.16 35.75
N TYR A 578 24.67 -2.32 36.19
CA TYR A 578 24.78 -3.52 35.35
C TYR A 578 23.63 -4.51 35.52
N LEU A 579 22.76 -4.32 36.51
CA LEU A 579 21.60 -5.19 36.81
C LEU A 579 21.97 -6.67 37.03
N LYS A 580 23.24 -6.98 37.32
CA LYS A 580 23.73 -8.34 37.56
C LYS A 580 23.49 -8.74 39.01
N THR A 581 22.34 -9.38 39.25
CA THR A 581 21.91 -9.89 40.56
C THR A 581 22.00 -11.42 40.68
N SER A 582 22.12 -12.13 39.55
CA SER A 582 22.35 -13.58 39.45
C SER A 582 23.84 -13.92 39.29
N ASN A 583 24.16 -15.21 39.46
CA ASN A 583 25.48 -15.75 39.13
C ASN A 583 25.65 -15.86 37.60
N PHE A 584 26.89 -15.82 37.12
CA PHE A 584 27.25 -16.15 35.74
C PHE A 584 27.33 -17.67 35.58
N GLU A 585 26.79 -18.20 34.47
CA GLU A 585 26.82 -19.63 34.17
C GLU A 585 28.07 -20.02 33.35
N ASP A 586 28.54 -19.12 32.47
CA ASP A 586 29.78 -19.29 31.70
C ASP A 586 30.96 -18.47 32.27
N ARG A 587 32.17 -18.99 32.05
CA ARG A 587 33.44 -18.41 32.48
C ARG A 587 34.01 -17.37 31.52
N GLN A 588 33.74 -17.44 30.22
CA GLN A 588 34.13 -16.39 29.26
C GLN A 588 33.26 -15.15 29.42
N GLU A 589 31.95 -15.29 29.65
CA GLU A 589 31.07 -14.18 30.04
C GLU A 589 31.58 -13.47 31.29
N LEU A 590 31.88 -14.21 32.36
CA LEU A 590 32.41 -13.65 33.60
C LEU A 590 33.74 -12.92 33.39
N GLN A 591 34.67 -13.49 32.62
CA GLN A 591 35.96 -12.86 32.34
C GLN A 591 35.83 -11.60 31.47
N THR A 592 34.88 -11.59 30.52
CA THR A 592 34.55 -10.42 29.70
C THR A 592 33.96 -9.31 30.56
N PHE A 593 32.96 -9.63 31.39
CA PHE A 593 32.33 -8.70 32.33
C PHE A 593 33.32 -8.09 33.33
N LEU A 594 34.22 -8.91 33.91
CA LEU A 594 35.25 -8.40 34.82
C LEU A 594 36.24 -7.45 34.13
N SER A 595 36.51 -7.66 32.84
CA SER A 595 37.38 -6.78 32.04
C SER A 595 36.70 -5.45 31.73
N GLU A 596 35.43 -5.48 31.33
CA GLU A 596 34.62 -4.27 31.09
C GLU A 596 34.44 -3.44 32.37
N LEU A 597 34.11 -4.11 33.48
CA LEU A 597 33.98 -3.49 34.81
C LEU A 597 35.30 -2.86 35.28
N TYR A 598 36.44 -3.51 35.03
CA TYR A 598 37.75 -2.99 35.40
C TYR A 598 38.09 -1.68 34.66
N VAL A 599 37.87 -1.63 33.33
CA VAL A 599 38.05 -0.41 32.53
C VAL A 599 37.13 0.69 33.05
N TYR A 600 35.83 0.41 33.20
CA TYR A 600 34.86 1.38 33.68
C TYR A 600 35.19 1.94 35.07
N LEU A 601 35.61 1.10 36.01
CA LEU A 601 35.99 1.56 37.35
C LEU A 601 37.26 2.41 37.34
N ILE A 602 38.21 2.17 36.42
CA ILE A 602 39.38 3.02 36.23
C ILE A 602 39.00 4.39 35.66
N ASP A 603 38.12 4.44 34.66
CA ASP A 603 37.68 5.72 34.06
C ASP A 603 36.96 6.60 35.10
N GLN A 604 36.08 6.01 35.91
CA GLN A 604 35.39 6.71 37.00
C GLN A 604 36.31 7.03 38.19
N MET A 605 37.34 6.22 38.45
CA MET A 605 38.39 6.57 39.41
C MET A 605 39.20 7.78 38.92
N HIS A 606 39.56 7.85 37.63
CA HIS A 606 40.22 9.03 37.06
C HIS A 606 39.31 10.27 37.06
N GLU A 607 38.01 10.12 36.77
CA GLU A 607 37.03 11.22 36.85
C GLU A 607 36.91 11.76 38.29
N SER A 608 36.86 10.87 39.28
CA SER A 608 36.86 11.22 40.72
C SER A 608 38.17 11.88 41.15
N LEU A 609 39.32 11.29 40.84
CA LEU A 609 40.63 11.84 41.19
C LEU A 609 40.88 13.19 40.51
N GLY A 610 40.42 13.37 39.27
CA GLY A 610 40.47 14.66 38.58
C GLY A 610 39.72 15.75 39.34
N LYS A 611 38.52 15.46 39.85
CA LYS A 611 37.72 16.38 40.68
C LYS A 611 38.34 16.67 42.05
N VAL A 612 39.09 15.72 42.62
CA VAL A 612 39.75 15.87 43.93
C VAL A 612 41.12 16.57 43.83
N LEU A 613 41.78 16.47 42.68
CA LEU A 613 43.12 17.03 42.43
C LEU A 613 43.09 18.35 41.62
N ALA A 614 41.92 18.78 41.14
CA ALA A 614 41.74 20.07 40.49
C ALA A 614 41.91 21.23 41.50
N LEU A 615 43.10 21.83 41.49
CA LEU A 615 43.29 23.20 41.94
C LEU A 615 43.00 24.13 40.75
N GLU A 616 42.24 25.19 41.02
CA GLU A 616 41.57 26.08 40.04
C GLU A 616 40.33 25.46 39.38
N ASP A 617 39.15 25.95 39.80
CA ASP A 617 37.89 25.73 39.07
C ASP A 617 37.99 26.40 37.69
N GLN A 618 37.98 25.60 36.62
CA GLN A 618 37.55 26.14 35.33
C GLN A 618 36.05 26.46 35.45
N PRO A 619 35.61 27.70 35.12
CA PRO A 619 34.19 28.01 35.14
C PRO A 619 33.45 27.04 34.21
N PRO A 620 32.28 26.51 34.62
CA PRO A 620 31.58 25.50 33.83
C PRO A 620 31.33 26.04 32.42
N VAL A 621 31.75 25.27 31.41
CA VAL A 621 31.54 25.62 30.00
C VAL A 621 30.07 25.97 29.81
N PRO A 622 29.73 27.20 29.35
CA PRO A 622 28.34 27.59 29.17
C PRO A 622 27.60 26.57 28.31
N ALA A 623 26.38 26.21 28.72
CA ALA A 623 25.54 25.34 27.91
C ALA A 623 25.42 25.95 26.50
N PRO A 624 25.57 25.16 25.42
CA PRO A 624 25.44 25.67 24.06
C PRO A 624 24.09 26.38 23.90
N ILE A 625 24.13 27.68 23.59
CA ILE A 625 22.93 28.53 23.51
C ILE A 625 22.04 28.11 22.35
N THR A 626 22.63 27.49 21.32
CA THR A 626 21.93 26.94 20.16
C THR A 626 21.17 25.65 20.49
N ASP A 627 19.91 25.56 20.08
CA ASP A 627 19.11 24.33 20.13
C ASP A 627 19.31 23.43 18.88
N SER A 628 18.90 22.16 18.91
CA SER A 628 18.92 21.27 17.75
C SER A 628 18.07 21.80 16.59
N ALA A 629 16.95 22.49 16.86
CA ALA A 629 16.17 23.15 15.82
C ALA A 629 16.97 24.27 15.13
N GLN A 630 17.67 25.12 15.89
CA GLN A 630 18.51 26.18 15.34
C GLN A 630 19.68 25.61 14.52
N LEU A 631 20.34 24.55 15.01
CA LEU A 631 21.37 23.84 14.24
C LEU A 631 20.82 23.22 12.93
N LYS A 632 19.54 22.81 12.89
CA LYS A 632 18.89 22.37 11.63
C LYS A 632 18.74 23.52 10.64
N HIS A 633 18.37 24.71 11.13
CA HIS A 633 18.29 25.90 10.29
C HIS A 633 19.67 26.32 9.78
N PHE A 634 20.70 26.37 10.63
CA PHE A 634 22.07 26.73 10.20
C PHE A 634 22.67 25.72 9.23
N ALA A 635 22.34 24.42 9.37
CA ALA A 635 22.74 23.40 8.40
C ALA A 635 22.10 23.63 7.01
N ARG A 636 20.80 23.90 6.96
CA ARG A 636 20.08 24.25 5.71
C ARG A 636 20.56 25.58 5.10
N GLU A 637 20.84 26.58 5.93
CA GLU A 637 21.39 27.87 5.50
C GLU A 637 22.80 27.70 4.91
N ALA A 638 23.63 26.84 5.49
CA ALA A 638 24.94 26.48 4.94
C ALA A 638 24.82 25.68 3.63
N GLU A 639 23.82 24.80 3.46
CA GLU A 639 23.53 24.15 2.18
C GLU A 639 23.13 25.15 1.08
N VAL A 640 22.23 26.09 1.40
CA VAL A 640 21.74 27.14 0.48
C VAL A 640 22.83 28.16 0.12
N ASN A 641 23.88 28.27 0.94
CA ASN A 641 25.11 29.03 0.69
C ASN A 641 26.26 28.18 0.11
N GLU A 642 26.00 26.93 -0.28
CA GLU A 642 26.97 25.97 -0.84
C GLU A 642 28.17 25.64 0.07
N ASN A 643 28.13 26.03 1.35
CA ASN A 643 29.17 25.77 2.34
C ASN A 643 28.98 24.38 2.97
N TYR A 644 29.20 23.34 2.15
CA TYR A 644 28.97 21.95 2.51
C TYR A 644 29.81 21.48 3.70
N GLU A 645 31.00 22.05 3.93
CA GLU A 645 31.81 21.75 5.11
C GLU A 645 31.16 22.24 6.42
N LEU A 646 30.53 23.41 6.40
CA LEU A 646 29.86 23.98 7.56
C LEU A 646 28.53 23.25 7.84
N ALA A 647 27.76 22.95 6.78
CA ALA A 647 26.55 22.13 6.88
C ALA A 647 26.85 20.76 7.53
N ALA A 648 27.91 20.07 7.07
CA ALA A 648 28.34 18.79 7.63
C ALA A 648 28.66 18.88 9.13
N LYS A 649 29.33 19.96 9.58
CA LYS A 649 29.66 20.19 11.01
C LYS A 649 28.40 20.34 11.85
N TYR A 650 27.41 21.13 11.42
CA TYR A 650 26.16 21.31 12.16
C TYR A 650 25.32 20.02 12.27
N TYR A 651 25.24 19.21 11.19
CA TYR A 651 24.59 17.90 11.26
C TYR A 651 25.32 16.93 12.21
N GLN A 652 26.64 16.86 12.14
CA GLN A 652 27.45 16.05 13.06
C GLN A 652 27.31 16.49 14.52
N GLU A 653 27.17 17.78 14.79
CA GLU A 653 26.95 18.30 16.14
C GLU A 653 25.57 17.87 16.70
N ARG A 654 24.50 17.92 15.88
CA ARG A 654 23.17 17.45 16.29
C ARG A 654 23.17 15.95 16.62
N ILE A 655 23.83 15.14 15.79
CA ILE A 655 24.06 13.72 16.06
C ILE A 655 24.87 13.53 17.34
N ALA A 656 25.93 14.33 17.57
CA ALA A 656 26.75 14.25 18.78
C ALA A 656 25.95 14.57 20.07
N ARG A 657 25.06 15.57 20.01
CA ARG A 657 24.15 15.97 21.09
C ARG A 657 23.10 14.91 21.41
N ASN A 658 22.47 14.31 20.41
CA ASN A 658 21.57 13.16 20.59
C ASN A 658 21.77 12.10 19.50
N LYS A 659 22.47 11.01 19.86
CA LYS A 659 22.78 9.87 18.99
C LYS A 659 21.64 8.86 18.84
N ASN A 660 20.59 8.98 19.66
CA ASN A 660 19.46 8.04 19.72
C ASN A 660 18.20 8.62 19.05
N ASP A 661 18.35 9.64 18.21
CA ASP A 661 17.28 10.24 17.42
C ASP A 661 17.41 9.80 15.95
N PRO A 662 16.45 9.04 15.39
CA PRO A 662 16.49 8.65 13.98
C PRO A 662 16.52 9.84 13.01
N SER A 663 15.89 10.98 13.37
CA SER A 663 15.78 12.14 12.48
C SER A 663 17.11 12.82 12.22
N HIS A 664 17.99 12.89 13.24
CA HIS A 664 19.33 13.47 13.11
C HIS A 664 20.20 12.69 12.10
N TRP A 665 20.13 11.36 12.16
CA TRP A 665 20.83 10.48 11.22
C TRP A 665 20.23 10.56 9.81
N LEU A 666 18.89 10.64 9.71
CA LEU A 666 18.19 10.72 8.44
C LEU A 666 18.48 12.01 7.68
N GLU A 667 18.41 13.16 8.36
CA GLU A 667 18.70 14.46 7.76
C GLU A 667 20.17 14.57 7.30
N TYR A 668 21.12 14.02 8.07
CA TYR A 668 22.52 13.96 7.65
C TYR A 668 22.75 13.01 6.47
N GLY A 669 22.06 11.86 6.43
CA GLY A 669 22.09 10.93 5.29
C GLY A 669 21.56 11.57 4.00
N THR A 670 20.45 12.32 4.08
CA THR A 670 19.90 13.12 2.99
C THR A 670 20.87 14.21 2.52
N PHE A 671 21.57 14.90 3.43
CA PHE A 671 22.64 15.82 3.07
C PHE A 671 23.81 15.11 2.36
N CYS A 672 24.21 13.92 2.81
CA CYS A 672 25.23 13.13 2.14
C CYS A 672 24.82 12.70 0.72
N LEU A 673 23.55 12.35 0.48
CA LEU A 673 23.02 12.12 -0.88
C LEU A 673 23.16 13.36 -1.77
N TYR A 674 22.86 14.56 -1.25
CA TYR A 674 22.99 15.80 -2.01
C TYR A 674 24.44 16.11 -2.44
N VAL A 675 25.40 15.83 -1.56
CA VAL A 675 26.84 15.97 -1.84
C VAL A 675 27.37 14.77 -2.68
N ASN A 676 26.49 13.85 -3.09
CA ASN A 676 26.80 12.61 -3.82
C ASN A 676 27.74 11.65 -3.06
N ASP A 677 27.79 11.75 -1.72
CA ASP A 677 28.47 10.80 -0.83
C ASP A 677 27.50 9.68 -0.43
N VAL A 678 27.19 8.82 -1.41
CA VAL A 678 26.32 7.65 -1.23
C VAL A 678 26.87 6.71 -0.15
N THR A 679 28.18 6.69 0.09
CA THR A 679 28.82 5.88 1.14
C THR A 679 28.47 6.34 2.56
N LYS A 680 28.61 7.63 2.88
CA LYS A 680 28.17 8.15 4.19
C LYS A 680 26.65 8.12 4.33
N ALA A 681 25.90 8.29 3.24
CA ALA A 681 24.46 8.10 3.26
C ALA A 681 24.07 6.66 3.66
N GLU A 682 24.74 5.63 3.10
CA GLU A 682 24.53 4.23 3.50
C GLU A 682 24.80 4.00 4.99
N GLU A 683 25.85 4.60 5.56
CA GLU A 683 26.16 4.52 6.99
C GLU A 683 25.11 5.23 7.87
N CYS A 684 24.70 6.44 7.49
CA CYS A 684 23.72 7.23 8.25
C CYS A 684 22.34 6.58 8.28
N PHE A 685 21.86 6.04 7.16
CA PHE A 685 20.58 5.32 7.12
C PHE A 685 20.65 3.97 7.85
N LYS A 686 21.81 3.30 7.88
CA LYS A 686 22.01 2.13 8.75
C LYS A 686 21.86 2.47 10.23
N GLU A 687 22.49 3.54 10.70
CA GLU A 687 22.36 3.97 12.10
C GLU A 687 20.93 4.43 12.42
N CYS A 688 20.25 5.10 11.47
CA CYS A 688 18.83 5.45 11.58
C CYS A 688 17.95 4.21 11.81
N ILE A 689 18.09 3.18 10.97
CA ILE A 689 17.33 1.91 11.06
C ILE A 689 17.75 1.08 12.29
N ALA A 690 19.02 1.15 12.70
CA ALA A 690 19.49 0.49 13.92
C ALA A 690 18.88 1.12 15.18
N VAL A 691 18.64 2.44 15.19
CA VAL A 691 17.92 3.13 16.29
C VAL A 691 16.42 2.82 16.25
N ASP A 692 15.78 2.88 15.08
CA ASP A 692 14.38 2.46 14.90
C ASP A 692 14.16 1.70 13.58
N GLN A 693 13.98 0.38 13.69
CA GLN A 693 13.68 -0.51 12.57
C GLN A 693 12.30 -0.30 11.93
N LYS A 694 11.46 0.57 12.52
CA LYS A 694 10.13 0.94 12.00
C LYS A 694 10.08 2.37 11.43
N ASN A 695 11.20 3.09 11.37
CA ASN A 695 11.20 4.41 10.73
C ASN A 695 10.97 4.27 9.21
N LEU A 696 9.77 4.65 8.74
CA LEU A 696 9.36 4.55 7.34
C LEU A 696 10.36 5.23 6.40
N GLU A 697 10.74 6.49 6.68
CA GLU A 697 11.62 7.26 5.80
C GLU A 697 13.03 6.65 5.78
N GLY A 698 13.51 6.13 6.91
CA GLY A 698 14.79 5.43 6.98
C GLY A 698 14.81 4.18 6.09
N LEU A 699 13.77 3.36 6.14
CA LEU A 699 13.60 2.18 5.28
C LEU A 699 13.54 2.56 3.79
N LEU A 700 12.77 3.60 3.43
CA LEU A 700 12.65 4.07 2.06
C LEU A 700 13.97 4.63 1.51
N LEU A 701 14.68 5.46 2.28
CA LEU A 701 15.95 6.05 1.86
C LEU A 701 17.07 5.02 1.78
N TYR A 702 17.10 4.03 2.68
CA TYR A 702 18.02 2.90 2.56
C TYR A 702 17.69 2.02 1.35
N GLY A 703 16.41 1.86 0.98
CA GLY A 703 15.97 1.24 -0.26
C GLY A 703 16.46 1.99 -1.51
N VAL A 704 16.35 3.33 -1.51
CA VAL A 704 16.91 4.19 -2.57
C VAL A 704 18.43 4.01 -2.66
N VAL A 705 19.17 4.07 -1.55
CA VAL A 705 20.63 3.85 -1.54
C VAL A 705 21.00 2.45 -2.04
N CYS A 706 20.28 1.41 -1.62
CA CYS A 706 20.49 0.06 -2.15
C CYS A 706 20.25 -0.01 -3.67
N THR A 707 19.27 0.73 -4.19
CA THR A 707 19.00 0.82 -5.64
C THR A 707 20.13 1.54 -6.38
N LEU A 708 20.64 2.65 -5.84
CA LEU A 708 21.79 3.39 -6.39
C LEU A 708 23.10 2.59 -6.35
N LEU A 709 23.20 1.58 -5.48
CA LEU A 709 24.34 0.68 -5.34
C LEU A 709 24.11 -0.69 -5.99
N GLU A 710 23.09 -0.83 -6.84
CA GLU A 710 22.71 -2.08 -7.56
C GLU A 710 22.41 -3.30 -6.65
N LYS A 711 22.16 -3.06 -5.34
CA LYS A 711 21.83 -4.06 -4.32
C LYS A 711 20.33 -4.41 -4.35
N HIS A 712 19.83 -4.90 -5.49
CA HIS A 712 18.39 -5.08 -5.74
C HIS A 712 17.66 -5.94 -4.69
N ASP A 713 18.21 -7.09 -4.27
CA ASP A 713 17.60 -7.97 -3.26
C ASP A 713 17.42 -7.30 -1.89
N ALA A 714 18.34 -6.40 -1.53
CA ALA A 714 18.23 -5.59 -0.33
C ALA A 714 17.15 -4.51 -0.54
N ALA A 715 17.22 -3.75 -1.62
CA ALA A 715 16.26 -2.69 -1.93
C ALA A 715 14.81 -3.20 -1.90
N GLU A 716 14.51 -4.34 -2.55
CA GLU A 716 13.20 -4.99 -2.51
C GLU A 716 12.76 -5.28 -1.06
N THR A 717 13.64 -5.90 -0.25
CA THR A 717 13.38 -6.21 1.16
C THR A 717 13.03 -4.94 1.97
N PHE A 718 13.71 -3.82 1.72
CA PHE A 718 13.49 -2.56 2.45
C PHE A 718 12.23 -1.82 1.98
N PHE A 719 11.91 -1.82 0.68
CA PHE A 719 10.65 -1.25 0.18
C PHE A 719 9.42 -2.09 0.59
N GLU A 720 9.53 -3.43 0.60
CA GLU A 720 8.47 -4.29 1.16
C GLU A 720 8.31 -4.13 2.68
N ALA A 721 9.41 -3.94 3.41
CA ALA A 721 9.34 -3.63 4.84
C ALA A 721 8.61 -2.29 5.09
N ALA A 722 8.88 -1.26 4.28
CA ALA A 722 8.21 0.03 4.35
C ALA A 722 6.67 -0.09 4.14
N THR A 723 6.21 -0.83 3.13
CA THR A 723 4.76 -1.07 2.92
C THR A 723 4.14 -1.96 3.98
N CYS A 724 4.92 -2.81 4.67
CA CYS A 724 4.45 -3.58 5.82
C CYS A 724 4.39 -2.77 7.13
N VAL A 725 5.26 -1.77 7.30
CA VAL A 725 5.25 -0.84 8.45
C VAL A 725 4.03 0.09 8.40
N GLN A 726 3.74 0.68 7.23
CA GLN A 726 2.57 1.54 7.04
C GLN A 726 1.80 1.17 5.77
N PRO A 727 0.91 0.17 5.82
CA PRO A 727 0.16 -0.32 4.65
C PRO A 727 -0.69 0.75 3.94
N ASN A 728 -1.08 1.81 4.65
CA ASN A 728 -1.87 2.92 4.10
C ASN A 728 -1.00 4.06 3.52
N SER A 729 0.32 3.92 3.46
CA SER A 729 1.23 4.96 2.95
C SER A 729 1.28 4.93 1.41
N ILE A 730 0.65 5.92 0.77
CA ILE A 730 0.73 6.15 -0.68
C ILE A 730 2.19 6.23 -1.13
N LEU A 731 3.01 7.00 -0.40
CA LEU A 731 4.44 7.17 -0.65
C LEU A 731 5.19 5.83 -0.69
N ALA A 732 4.95 4.93 0.28
CA ALA A 732 5.64 3.64 0.34
C ALA A 732 5.33 2.75 -0.86
N TRP A 733 4.07 2.74 -1.31
CA TRP A 733 3.64 2.00 -2.49
C TRP A 733 4.15 2.61 -3.80
N THR A 734 4.12 3.95 -3.96
CA THR A 734 4.71 4.61 -5.14
C THR A 734 6.22 4.35 -5.24
N MET A 735 6.94 4.41 -4.11
CA MET A 735 8.39 4.13 -4.07
C MET A 735 8.71 2.67 -4.41
N LEU A 736 7.91 1.71 -3.94
CA LEU A 736 8.03 0.29 -4.33
C LEU A 736 7.74 0.09 -5.84
N GLY A 737 6.79 0.83 -6.40
CA GLY A 737 6.51 0.83 -7.84
C GLY A 737 7.68 1.37 -8.67
N LEU A 738 8.19 2.55 -8.31
CA LEU A 738 9.35 3.17 -8.95
C LEU A 738 10.59 2.25 -8.88
N PHE A 739 10.79 1.57 -7.75
CA PHE A 739 11.82 0.54 -7.61
C PHE A 739 11.62 -0.62 -8.60
N TYR A 740 10.42 -1.20 -8.69
CA TYR A 740 10.16 -2.30 -9.61
C TYR A 740 10.35 -1.89 -11.08
N ASP A 741 10.01 -0.64 -11.46
CA ASP A 741 10.34 -0.10 -12.78
C ASP A 741 11.86 0.02 -12.99
N THR A 742 12.66 0.37 -11.97
CA THR A 742 14.14 0.35 -12.10
C THR A 742 14.69 -1.05 -12.41
N VAL A 743 13.99 -2.10 -11.97
CA VAL A 743 14.35 -3.51 -12.17
C VAL A 743 13.66 -4.13 -13.41
N ASN A 744 12.79 -3.37 -14.10
CA ASN A 744 11.92 -3.83 -15.20
C ASN A 744 10.91 -4.93 -14.80
N ASN A 745 10.45 -4.93 -13.54
CA ASN A 745 9.38 -5.80 -13.06
C ASN A 745 8.01 -5.13 -13.25
N GLU A 746 7.54 -5.07 -14.50
CA GLU A 746 6.27 -4.40 -14.88
C GLU A 746 5.08 -4.81 -13.99
N ILE A 747 4.97 -6.10 -13.64
CA ILE A 747 3.86 -6.66 -12.87
C ILE A 747 3.94 -6.25 -11.39
N GLY A 748 5.16 -6.14 -10.84
CA GLY A 748 5.38 -5.58 -9.50
C GLY A 748 5.08 -4.09 -9.43
N ALA A 749 5.46 -3.34 -10.48
CA ALA A 749 5.18 -1.91 -10.58
C ALA A 749 3.68 -1.62 -10.71
N GLU A 750 2.97 -2.31 -11.62
CA GLU A 750 1.51 -2.21 -11.78
C GLU A 750 0.75 -2.53 -10.49
N MET A 751 1.18 -3.56 -9.75
CA MET A 751 0.61 -3.91 -8.44
C MET A 751 0.78 -2.77 -7.43
N ALA A 752 2.01 -2.24 -7.29
CA ALA A 752 2.32 -1.22 -6.31
C ALA A 752 1.62 0.12 -6.63
N TYR A 753 1.58 0.54 -7.91
CA TYR A 753 0.82 1.73 -8.32
C TYR A 753 -0.69 1.54 -8.20
N LEU A 754 -1.23 0.33 -8.40
CA LEU A 754 -2.66 0.07 -8.21
C LEU A 754 -3.06 0.25 -6.74
N GLU A 755 -2.29 -0.27 -5.79
CA GLU A 755 -2.53 -0.06 -4.36
C GLU A 755 -2.33 1.41 -3.95
N ALA A 756 -1.27 2.08 -4.45
CA ALA A 756 -1.06 3.51 -4.21
C ALA A 756 -2.26 4.37 -4.68
N ASN A 757 -2.78 4.11 -5.89
CA ASN A 757 -3.94 4.83 -6.41
C ASN A 757 -5.24 4.48 -5.67
N LYS A 758 -5.42 3.23 -5.24
CA LYS A 758 -6.56 2.81 -4.40
C LYS A 758 -6.58 3.55 -3.06
N LEU A 759 -5.41 3.70 -2.43
CA LEU A 759 -5.24 4.50 -1.21
C LEU A 759 -5.50 5.99 -1.45
N ASN A 760 -5.02 6.56 -2.55
CA ASN A 760 -5.26 7.97 -2.92
C ASN A 760 -6.75 8.25 -3.17
N GLN A 761 -7.46 7.36 -3.87
CA GLN A 761 -8.92 7.46 -4.05
C GLN A 761 -9.67 7.32 -2.73
N ALA A 762 -9.26 6.40 -1.84
CA ALA A 762 -9.84 6.27 -0.50
C ALA A 762 -9.62 7.53 0.36
N ALA A 763 -8.44 8.14 0.28
CA ALA A 763 -8.12 9.40 0.96
C ALA A 763 -8.98 10.57 0.44
N ALA A 764 -9.18 10.68 -0.88
CA ALA A 764 -10.04 11.70 -1.48
C ALA A 764 -11.52 11.55 -1.05
N VAL A 765 -12.02 10.31 -0.97
CA VAL A 765 -13.36 10.00 -0.44
C VAL A 765 -13.47 10.36 1.06
N ALA A 766 -12.43 10.10 1.85
CA ALA A 766 -12.41 10.45 3.27
C ALA A 766 -12.39 11.96 3.50
N LEU A 767 -11.59 12.71 2.73
CA LEU A 767 -11.51 14.18 2.81
C LEU A 767 -12.85 14.84 2.47
N MET A 768 -13.50 14.40 1.39
CA MET A 768 -14.80 14.91 0.95
C MET A 768 -15.92 14.64 1.99
N ARG A 769 -15.89 13.47 2.65
CA ARG A 769 -16.79 13.19 3.79
C ARG A 769 -16.53 14.10 4.98
N ALA A 770 -15.26 14.31 5.35
CA ALA A 770 -14.90 15.20 6.46
C ALA A 770 -15.34 16.65 6.20
N GLN A 771 -15.17 17.14 4.97
CA GLN A 771 -15.65 18.47 4.55
C GLN A 771 -17.18 18.59 4.69
N HIS A 772 -17.94 17.59 4.22
CA HIS A 772 -19.40 17.58 4.35
C HIS A 772 -19.87 17.46 5.81
N GLU A 773 -19.16 16.69 6.65
CA GLU A 773 -19.44 16.63 8.10
C GLU A 773 -19.14 17.96 8.80
N GLU A 774 -18.09 18.69 8.39
CA GLU A 774 -17.76 20.03 8.91
C GLU A 774 -18.77 21.09 8.45
N GLU A 775 -19.24 21.02 7.20
CA GLU A 775 -20.30 21.89 6.65
C GLU A 775 -21.63 21.66 7.40
N LEU A 776 -22.06 20.40 7.56
CA LEU A 776 -23.20 20.02 8.39
C LEU A 776 -23.03 20.41 9.88
N ALA A 777 -21.80 20.50 10.39
CA ALA A 777 -21.54 20.99 11.74
C ALA A 777 -21.72 22.52 11.85
N LYS A 778 -21.28 23.28 10.83
CA LYS A 778 -21.49 24.74 10.74
C LYS A 778 -22.98 25.08 10.62
N GLU A 779 -23.73 24.41 9.75
CA GLU A 779 -25.19 24.58 9.65
C GLU A 779 -25.91 24.33 11.00
N ARG A 780 -25.47 23.32 11.77
CA ARG A 780 -26.04 23.02 13.10
C ARG A 780 -25.69 24.09 14.14
N LEU A 781 -24.54 24.73 14.04
CA LEU A 781 -24.13 25.82 14.92
C LEU A 781 -24.88 27.12 14.58
N GLU A 782 -25.06 27.44 13.30
CA GLU A 782 -25.85 28.61 12.86
C GLU A 782 -27.36 28.50 13.17
N HIS A 783 -27.85 27.30 13.48
CA HIS A 783 -29.26 27.04 13.80
C HIS A 783 -29.61 26.95 15.28
N HIS A 784 -28.67 27.23 16.20
CA HIS A 784 -28.95 27.25 17.65
C HIS A 784 -28.43 28.51 18.37
N PRO A 785 -29.24 29.59 18.46
CA PRO A 785 -29.01 30.67 19.40
C PRO A 785 -29.19 30.21 20.85
N LEU A 786 -28.53 30.92 21.77
CA LEU A 786 -28.76 30.80 23.22
C LEU A 786 -30.06 31.52 23.61
N GLU A 787 -30.89 30.88 24.43
CA GLU A 787 -31.89 31.55 25.27
C GLU A 787 -31.70 31.08 26.72
N GLU A 788 -31.33 32.01 27.61
CA GLU A 788 -31.43 31.80 29.05
C GLU A 788 -32.88 32.05 29.49
N SER A 789 -33.45 31.16 30.30
CA SER A 789 -34.81 31.33 30.83
C SER A 789 -34.77 32.04 32.20
N GLU A 790 -35.07 33.33 32.24
CA GLU A 790 -35.39 34.00 33.49
C GLU A 790 -36.72 33.46 34.06
N ALA A 791 -36.76 33.27 35.39
CA ALA A 791 -37.96 32.95 36.14
C ALA A 791 -38.15 33.95 37.29
N GLU A 792 -39.35 34.50 37.34
CA GLU A 792 -39.85 35.65 38.12
C GLU A 792 -39.24 35.96 39.50
N HIS A 793 -39.20 37.27 39.80
CA HIS A 793 -38.82 37.90 41.08
C HIS A 793 -39.28 37.16 42.35
N LYS A 794 -38.44 37.26 43.41
CA LYS A 794 -38.82 37.98 44.64
C LYS A 794 -37.66 38.39 45.57
N ASP A 795 -37.88 39.54 46.21
CA ASP A 795 -37.48 39.95 47.56
C ASP A 795 -36.01 39.77 48.03
N ASP A 796 -35.21 40.80 47.73
CA ASP A 796 -34.38 41.61 48.66
C ASP A 796 -33.28 40.96 49.58
N GLN A 797 -32.23 41.75 49.84
CA GLN A 797 -31.17 41.59 50.86
C GLN A 797 -30.06 40.53 50.68
N GLY A 798 -28.89 40.99 50.22
CA GLY A 798 -27.68 40.91 51.06
C GLY A 798 -26.45 40.11 50.60
N GLY A 799 -25.36 40.83 50.30
CA GLY A 799 -24.07 40.54 50.96
C GLY A 799 -22.89 39.93 50.16
N LEU A 800 -21.90 40.79 49.89
CA LEU A 800 -20.45 40.51 49.88
C LEU A 800 -19.82 39.68 48.72
N ALA A 801 -18.50 39.87 48.58
CA ALA A 801 -17.55 39.29 47.63
C ALA A 801 -16.18 39.12 48.38
N PRO A 802 -14.99 38.89 47.77
CA PRO A 802 -14.63 38.50 46.40
C PRO A 802 -13.73 37.20 46.33
N PRO A 803 -12.48 37.15 45.81
CA PRO A 803 -12.16 36.56 44.49
C PRO A 803 -11.06 35.45 44.49
N SER A 804 -10.48 35.18 43.30
CA SER A 804 -9.26 34.38 42.95
C SER A 804 -9.47 32.96 42.40
N ALA A 805 -8.64 32.41 41.49
CA ALA A 805 -7.71 33.01 40.51
C ALA A 805 -7.19 31.98 39.45
N ILE A 806 -6.95 32.46 38.21
CA ILE A 806 -5.82 32.14 37.30
C ILE A 806 -5.63 30.71 36.71
N ALA A 807 -5.18 30.69 35.44
CA ALA A 807 -4.43 29.66 34.68
C ALA A 807 -5.16 28.68 33.71
N ASN A 808 -4.84 28.92 32.43
CA ASN A 808 -4.42 27.96 31.40
C ASN A 808 -5.40 26.92 30.84
N MET A 809 -5.79 27.17 29.58
CA MET A 809 -6.19 26.13 28.62
C MET A 809 -4.97 25.29 28.20
N LEU A 810 -5.16 23.99 27.99
CA LEU A 810 -4.24 23.12 27.25
C LEU A 810 -5.02 22.02 26.52
N VAL A 811 -4.49 21.56 25.39
CA VAL A 811 -5.18 20.65 24.45
C VAL A 811 -5.13 19.19 24.95
N PRO A 812 -6.26 18.44 24.92
CA PRO A 812 -6.26 17.00 25.17
C PRO A 812 -6.11 16.19 23.87
N GLU A 813 -5.11 15.32 23.81
CA GLU A 813 -4.95 14.32 22.74
C GLU A 813 -6.03 13.22 22.81
N ILE A 814 -6.45 12.69 21.65
CA ILE A 814 -7.37 11.54 21.57
C ILE A 814 -6.57 10.24 21.59
N LYS A 815 -6.63 9.48 22.69
CA LYS A 815 -6.07 8.12 22.77
C LYS A 815 -7.10 7.06 22.34
N GLN A 816 -6.66 6.14 21.48
CA GLN A 816 -7.47 4.98 21.09
C GLN A 816 -7.55 3.92 22.21
N PRO A 817 -8.63 3.11 22.29
CA PRO A 817 -8.88 2.21 23.42
C PRO A 817 -8.45 0.76 23.20
N THR A 818 -7.97 0.11 24.26
CA THR A 818 -7.88 -1.36 24.41
C THR A 818 -8.33 -1.76 25.83
N PRO A 819 -8.72 -3.02 26.10
CA PRO A 819 -9.93 -3.28 26.90
C PRO A 819 -9.71 -3.69 28.37
N PRO A 820 -10.75 -3.52 29.23
CA PRO A 820 -10.75 -4.05 30.60
C PRO A 820 -11.21 -5.51 30.67
N SER A 821 -10.53 -6.30 31.50
CA SER A 821 -10.91 -7.68 31.82
C SER A 821 -11.72 -7.80 33.13
N SER A 822 -12.66 -8.75 33.14
CA SER A 822 -13.04 -9.59 34.29
C SER A 822 -13.62 -8.98 35.59
N GLU A 823 -14.89 -9.33 35.82
CA GLU A 823 -15.48 -9.83 37.09
C GLU A 823 -16.14 -8.90 38.16
N ARG A 824 -17.44 -9.18 38.39
CA ARG A 824 -18.25 -9.14 39.65
C ARG A 824 -18.43 -7.76 40.34
N GLY A 825 -19.60 -7.32 40.79
CA GLY A 825 -21.00 -7.83 40.82
C GLY A 825 -21.84 -6.86 41.69
N ALA A 826 -23.18 -6.80 41.68
CA ALA A 826 -24.19 -7.75 41.21
C ALA A 826 -25.59 -7.09 41.01
N SER A 827 -26.52 -7.89 40.44
CA SER A 827 -27.99 -7.87 40.64
C SER A 827 -28.82 -6.59 40.38
N GLY A 828 -29.70 -6.64 39.36
CA GLY A 828 -30.77 -5.63 39.16
C GLY A 828 -31.68 -5.91 37.96
N LYS A 829 -32.81 -6.60 38.20
CA LYS A 829 -33.95 -6.76 37.28
C LYS A 829 -34.62 -5.40 36.95
N SER A 830 -35.42 -5.17 35.89
CA SER A 830 -35.66 -5.79 34.56
C SER A 830 -36.88 -5.08 33.93
N ASN A 831 -36.86 -4.71 32.64
CA ASN A 831 -38.01 -4.19 31.85
C ASN A 831 -38.70 -2.90 32.42
N ASP A 832 -39.21 -1.96 31.63
CA ASP A 832 -40.14 -2.17 30.52
C ASP A 832 -40.06 -1.11 29.40
N LYS A 833 -41.00 -1.17 28.45
CA LYS A 833 -40.97 -0.50 27.13
C LYS A 833 -41.72 0.86 27.06
N ALA A 834 -41.59 1.48 25.87
CA ALA A 834 -42.45 2.52 25.26
C ALA A 834 -42.20 3.99 25.71
N SER A 835 -42.44 5.02 24.88
CA SER A 835 -42.83 5.05 23.44
C SER A 835 -42.32 6.30 22.70
N ALA A 836 -42.40 6.24 21.37
CA ALA A 836 -42.00 7.25 20.40
C ALA A 836 -42.46 8.71 20.67
N ALA A 837 -41.60 9.66 20.32
CA ALA A 837 -41.91 11.09 20.24
C ALA A 837 -42.72 11.44 18.98
N ARG A 838 -43.37 12.61 18.98
CA ARG A 838 -43.96 13.24 17.78
C ARG A 838 -43.65 14.75 17.78
N ARG A 839 -43.31 15.29 16.60
CA ARG A 839 -42.85 16.68 16.38
C ARG A 839 -44.00 17.71 16.42
N LEU A 840 -43.62 19.00 16.51
CA LEU A 840 -44.15 20.24 15.86
C LEU A 840 -43.99 21.42 16.85
N SER A 841 -43.13 22.45 16.68
CA SER A 841 -42.92 23.46 15.61
C SER A 841 -43.67 24.79 15.85
N ALA A 842 -42.95 25.93 15.92
CA ALA A 842 -43.50 27.30 15.83
C ALA A 842 -42.39 28.33 15.46
N THR A 843 -42.75 29.56 15.06
CA THR A 843 -41.80 30.55 14.50
C THR A 843 -42.12 32.03 14.82
N LYS A 844 -41.06 32.79 15.18
CA LYS A 844 -40.78 34.24 14.92
C LYS A 844 -41.80 35.37 15.27
N ARG A 845 -41.35 36.26 16.19
CA ARG A 845 -41.31 37.77 16.13
C ARG A 845 -42.67 38.55 16.06
N PRO A 846 -42.71 39.91 16.14
CA PRO A 846 -41.67 40.97 16.32
C PRO A 846 -41.85 41.76 17.67
N SER A 847 -41.53 43.05 17.93
CA SER A 847 -41.02 44.25 17.19
C SER A 847 -40.52 45.37 18.15
N ASP A 848 -39.45 46.10 17.78
CA ASP A 848 -39.12 47.53 18.06
C ASP A 848 -39.00 48.05 19.53
N THR A 849 -38.28 49.13 19.91
CA THR A 849 -37.45 50.18 19.26
C THR A 849 -36.30 50.64 20.25
N LEU A 850 -35.66 51.84 20.40
CA LEU A 850 -35.70 53.24 19.87
C LEU A 850 -34.36 54.01 20.18
N THR A 851 -33.63 54.49 19.15
CA THR A 851 -32.73 55.70 19.03
C THR A 851 -31.71 56.20 20.11
N VAL A 852 -30.53 56.66 19.62
CA VAL A 852 -30.00 58.08 19.56
C VAL A 852 -28.51 58.03 19.11
N GLY A 853 -27.94 58.89 18.23
CA GLY A 853 -28.49 59.92 17.33
C GLY A 853 -27.40 60.75 16.60
N GLU A 854 -27.72 61.24 15.39
CA GLU A 854 -27.18 62.44 14.65
C GLU A 854 -25.68 62.56 14.25
N SER A 855 -25.28 63.34 13.20
CA SER A 855 -25.91 63.72 11.90
C SER A 855 -24.88 64.41 10.93
N GLU A 856 -25.35 64.97 9.80
CA GLU A 856 -24.66 65.67 8.68
C GLU A 856 -23.95 64.80 7.60
N GLY A 857 -24.24 64.87 6.29
CA GLY A 857 -25.44 65.38 5.59
C GLY A 857 -25.18 66.21 4.32
N PHE A 858 -25.62 65.74 3.14
CA PHE A 858 -26.17 66.57 2.04
C PHE A 858 -26.93 65.72 1.00
N GLU A 859 -27.84 66.36 0.25
CA GLU A 859 -29.00 65.77 -0.42
C GLU A 859 -28.88 65.49 -1.95
N GLU A 860 -29.72 64.57 -2.44
CA GLU A 860 -30.55 64.59 -3.69
C GLU A 860 -29.96 64.94 -5.11
N ALA A 861 -30.55 64.51 -6.26
CA ALA A 861 -31.50 63.43 -6.62
C ALA A 861 -31.65 63.32 -8.17
N ILE A 862 -32.65 62.55 -8.64
CA ILE A 862 -33.34 62.63 -9.96
C ILE A 862 -32.64 62.01 -11.21
N ALA A 863 -32.98 60.72 -11.45
CA ALA A 863 -33.70 60.18 -12.62
C ALA A 863 -33.13 60.13 -14.07
N GLU A 864 -33.89 59.33 -14.87
CA GLU A 864 -34.02 59.27 -16.33
C GLU A 864 -33.11 58.35 -17.18
N ARG A 865 -33.70 57.93 -18.32
CA ARG A 865 -33.22 56.91 -19.27
C ARG A 865 -32.35 57.54 -20.36
N SER A 866 -31.50 56.75 -21.05
CA SER A 866 -31.83 56.33 -22.43
C SER A 866 -30.73 55.58 -23.22
N LYS A 867 -31.22 54.94 -24.28
CA LYS A 867 -30.59 54.11 -25.33
C LYS A 867 -29.28 54.70 -25.93
N GLY A 868 -28.24 53.86 -26.04
CA GLY A 868 -26.97 54.20 -26.71
C GLY A 868 -26.98 54.14 -28.25
N ARG A 869 -25.79 54.13 -28.87
CA ARG A 869 -25.61 54.16 -30.35
C ARG A 869 -24.34 53.43 -30.81
N LYS A 870 -24.34 52.92 -32.06
CA LYS A 870 -23.18 52.37 -32.79
C LYS A 870 -22.76 53.32 -33.92
N LEU A 871 -21.46 53.32 -34.28
CA LEU A 871 -20.80 53.47 -35.61
C LEU A 871 -19.28 53.15 -35.34
N SER A 872 -18.43 52.42 -36.11
CA SER A 872 -18.24 52.13 -37.56
C SER A 872 -17.62 53.31 -38.34
N VAL A 873 -16.66 53.19 -39.29
CA VAL A 873 -16.28 52.12 -40.26
C VAL A 873 -14.76 52.23 -40.61
N VAL A 874 -14.25 51.36 -41.51
CA VAL A 874 -12.99 51.42 -42.32
C VAL A 874 -11.72 50.80 -41.68
N GLY A 875 -10.87 50.01 -42.36
CA GLY A 875 -10.98 49.37 -43.70
C GLY A 875 -9.71 49.43 -44.56
N GLY A 876 -9.09 48.28 -44.88
CA GLY A 876 -7.90 48.16 -45.75
C GLY A 876 -7.44 46.69 -45.89
N ALA A 877 -6.71 46.33 -46.95
CA ALA A 877 -6.41 44.92 -47.29
C ALA A 877 -4.98 44.67 -47.79
N GLY A 878 -4.50 43.43 -47.61
CA GLY A 878 -3.25 42.88 -48.14
C GLY A 878 -3.20 41.36 -47.89
N ALA A 879 -2.59 40.57 -48.79
CA ALA A 879 -2.72 39.10 -48.76
C ALA A 879 -1.41 38.35 -49.04
N GLY A 880 -1.23 37.23 -48.35
CA GLY A 880 -0.14 36.25 -48.55
C GLY A 880 -0.45 34.96 -47.77
N LYS A 881 -0.16 33.78 -48.34
CA LYS A 881 -0.57 32.47 -47.78
C LYS A 881 0.62 31.64 -47.31
N THR A 882 0.44 30.88 -46.23
CA THR A 882 0.64 29.42 -46.18
C THR A 882 0.02 28.87 -44.88
N SER A 883 -0.19 27.55 -44.78
CA SER A 883 -1.17 26.99 -43.83
C SER A 883 -0.83 25.59 -43.31
N ARG A 884 -1.07 25.37 -42.01
CA ARG A 884 -1.48 24.08 -41.43
C ARG A 884 -2.72 24.30 -40.53
N PRO A 885 -3.64 23.33 -40.40
CA PRO A 885 -4.96 23.57 -39.82
C PRO A 885 -5.05 23.24 -38.32
N SER A 886 -5.83 24.04 -37.60
CA SER A 886 -6.33 23.76 -36.24
C SER A 886 -7.87 23.71 -36.27
N SER A 887 -8.47 22.59 -35.88
CA SER A 887 -9.92 22.37 -35.94
C SER A 887 -10.58 22.35 -34.55
N GLN A 888 -10.93 23.52 -34.03
CA GLN A 888 -11.88 23.60 -32.91
C GLN A 888 -13.30 23.26 -33.39
N TYR A 889 -14.06 22.55 -32.57
CA TYR A 889 -15.46 22.22 -32.87
C TYR A 889 -16.39 23.44 -32.71
N ARG A 890 -17.49 23.40 -33.47
CA ARG A 890 -18.30 24.58 -33.81
C ARG A 890 -19.61 24.60 -33.04
N ILE A 891 -19.84 25.62 -32.22
CA ILE A 891 -21.16 25.87 -31.61
C ILE A 891 -22.12 26.37 -32.70
N SER A 892 -23.30 25.75 -32.80
CA SER A 892 -24.39 26.20 -33.68
C SER A 892 -25.74 26.09 -32.98
N ARG A 893 -26.37 27.23 -32.69
CA ARG A 893 -27.78 27.30 -32.26
C ARG A 893 -28.69 27.49 -33.47
N LEU A 894 -29.74 26.68 -33.56
CA LEU A 894 -30.99 26.98 -34.24
C LEU A 894 -32.13 26.53 -33.31
N GLY A 895 -33.28 27.17 -33.38
CA GLY A 895 -34.44 26.85 -32.54
C GLY A 895 -35.75 26.91 -33.33
N GLY A 896 -36.75 26.15 -32.89
CA GLY A 896 -38.06 26.14 -33.53
C GLY A 896 -39.07 25.19 -32.86
N THR A 897 -40.13 25.78 -32.30
CA THR A 897 -41.47 25.22 -32.07
C THR A 897 -41.67 23.94 -31.23
N THR A 898 -42.45 24.10 -30.16
CA THR A 898 -43.13 23.06 -29.35
C THR A 898 -44.37 22.48 -30.07
N PRO A 899 -44.89 21.31 -29.68
CA PRO A 899 -45.90 21.28 -28.60
C PRO A 899 -45.62 20.23 -27.50
N GLN A 900 -46.40 20.30 -26.41
CA GLN A 900 -46.31 19.40 -25.25
C GLN A 900 -46.87 17.99 -25.53
N ALA A 901 -46.25 16.99 -24.90
CA ALA A 901 -46.94 15.82 -24.37
C ALA A 901 -46.39 15.60 -22.95
N GLU A 902 -47.27 15.38 -21.97
CA GLU A 902 -46.89 15.24 -20.55
C GLU A 902 -46.78 13.75 -20.20
N GLU A 903 -45.57 13.29 -19.89
CA GLU A 903 -45.35 11.99 -19.26
C GLU A 903 -44.29 12.17 -18.17
N SER A 904 -44.67 11.94 -16.91
CA SER A 904 -43.89 12.33 -15.75
C SER A 904 -42.81 11.31 -15.40
N THR A 905 -41.66 11.41 -16.05
CA THR A 905 -40.41 10.82 -15.55
C THR A 905 -39.81 11.77 -14.51
N GLU A 906 -39.74 11.32 -13.25
CA GLU A 906 -38.83 11.93 -12.27
C GLU A 906 -37.40 11.63 -12.74
N GLU A 907 -36.70 12.63 -13.27
CA GLU A 907 -35.25 12.52 -13.42
C GLU A 907 -34.64 12.29 -12.02
N PRO A 908 -33.78 11.27 -11.83
CA PRO A 908 -33.07 11.12 -10.56
C PRO A 908 -32.24 12.39 -10.31
N PRO A 909 -32.10 12.84 -9.06
CA PRO A 909 -31.36 14.06 -8.74
C PRO A 909 -29.95 13.98 -9.34
N PRO A 910 -29.40 15.10 -9.87
CA PRO A 910 -28.10 15.09 -10.53
C PRO A 910 -27.05 14.50 -9.59
N ARG A 911 -26.47 13.36 -9.99
CA ARG A 911 -25.51 12.59 -9.18
C ARG A 911 -24.40 13.53 -8.70
N GLU A 912 -24.15 13.53 -7.40
CA GLU A 912 -23.01 14.25 -6.81
C GLU A 912 -21.72 13.86 -7.56
N PRO A 913 -20.86 14.84 -7.93
CA PRO A 913 -19.62 14.54 -8.62
C PRO A 913 -18.73 13.70 -7.70
N THR A 914 -18.51 12.43 -8.07
CA THR A 914 -17.69 11.51 -7.27
C THR A 914 -16.31 12.12 -7.02
N PRO A 915 -15.79 12.13 -5.79
CA PRO A 915 -14.54 12.82 -5.49
C PRO A 915 -13.39 12.22 -6.29
N VAL A 916 -12.65 13.10 -6.97
CA VAL A 916 -11.43 12.80 -7.70
C VAL A 916 -10.26 13.28 -6.84
N PRO A 917 -9.17 12.52 -6.69
CA PRO A 917 -7.97 13.01 -6.00
C PRO A 917 -7.47 14.33 -6.63
N THR A 918 -7.18 15.32 -5.79
CA THR A 918 -6.70 16.64 -6.23
C THR A 918 -5.26 16.62 -6.73
N SER A 919 -4.52 15.54 -6.46
CA SER A 919 -3.16 15.29 -6.91
C SER A 919 -2.96 13.81 -7.21
N SER A 920 -2.05 13.50 -8.14
CA SER A 920 -1.63 12.14 -8.43
C SER A 920 -0.74 11.58 -7.32
N VAL A 921 -0.60 10.25 -7.28
CA VAL A 921 0.36 9.57 -6.39
C VAL A 921 1.81 9.95 -6.71
N TYR A 922 2.09 10.37 -7.95
CA TYR A 922 3.41 10.80 -8.39
C TYR A 922 3.75 12.19 -7.87
N MET A 923 2.86 13.18 -8.02
CA MET A 923 3.08 14.54 -7.49
C MET A 923 3.27 14.55 -5.97
N GLN A 924 2.45 13.80 -5.22
CA GLN A 924 2.62 13.62 -3.77
C GLN A 924 3.99 13.01 -3.39
N THR A 925 4.56 12.19 -4.28
CA THR A 925 5.88 11.55 -4.09
C THR A 925 7.03 12.43 -4.57
N ILE A 926 6.81 13.29 -5.58
CA ILE A 926 7.82 14.19 -6.16
C ILE A 926 8.27 15.24 -5.14
N ASP A 927 7.35 15.81 -4.35
CA ASP A 927 7.74 16.79 -3.32
C ASP A 927 8.67 16.18 -2.27
N TRP A 928 8.33 15.00 -1.74
CA TRP A 928 9.21 14.27 -0.82
C TRP A 928 10.54 13.90 -1.48
N LEU A 929 10.52 13.39 -2.73
CA LEU A 929 11.73 13.05 -3.50
C LEU A 929 12.64 14.26 -3.75
N LEU A 930 12.08 15.47 -3.90
CA LEU A 930 12.82 16.72 -4.01
C LEU A 930 13.40 17.18 -2.67
N GLU A 931 12.69 16.99 -1.55
CA GLU A 931 13.20 17.27 -0.20
C GLU A 931 14.34 16.33 0.20
N VAL A 932 14.23 15.03 -0.11
CA VAL A 932 15.30 14.05 0.10
C VAL A 932 16.34 14.00 -1.03
N LYS A 933 16.14 14.84 -2.06
CA LYS A 933 17.08 15.11 -3.17
C LYS A 933 17.49 13.85 -3.97
N ALA A 934 16.57 12.89 -4.08
CA ALA A 934 16.81 11.57 -4.70
C ALA A 934 16.63 11.60 -6.23
N ILE A 935 17.45 12.41 -6.91
CA ILE A 935 17.37 12.77 -8.34
C ILE A 935 16.88 11.63 -9.27
N PRO A 936 17.46 10.40 -9.29
CA PRO A 936 17.07 9.37 -10.26
C PRO A 936 15.71 8.70 -9.99
N PHE A 937 15.12 8.90 -8.82
CA PHE A 937 13.72 8.56 -8.54
C PHE A 937 12.80 9.74 -8.92
N THR A 938 13.21 10.99 -8.67
CA THR A 938 12.45 12.19 -9.06
C THR A 938 12.24 12.27 -10.58
N GLU A 939 13.29 11.99 -11.37
CA GLU A 939 13.22 11.94 -12.84
C GLU A 939 12.18 10.93 -13.34
N ARG A 940 12.19 9.71 -12.78
CA ARG A 940 11.21 8.67 -13.12
C ARG A 940 9.80 9.11 -12.71
N CYS A 941 9.63 9.60 -11.49
CA CYS A 941 8.32 10.01 -10.98
C CYS A 941 7.68 11.13 -11.82
N LEU A 942 8.48 12.11 -12.28
CA LEU A 942 8.05 13.13 -13.25
C LEU A 942 7.67 12.53 -14.61
N ALA A 943 8.40 11.52 -15.10
CA ALA A 943 8.05 10.83 -16.33
C ALA A 943 6.72 10.05 -16.20
N HIS A 944 6.46 9.39 -15.06
CA HIS A 944 5.17 8.74 -14.79
C HIS A 944 4.02 9.75 -14.66
N GLU A 945 4.27 10.95 -14.12
CA GLU A 945 3.27 12.01 -14.06
C GLU A 945 2.83 12.49 -15.45
N LEU A 946 3.76 12.63 -16.41
CA LEU A 946 3.42 12.94 -17.81
C LEU A 946 2.65 11.82 -18.53
N LEU A 947 2.75 10.58 -18.06
CA LEU A 947 2.05 9.41 -18.60
C LEU A 947 0.71 9.13 -17.90
N CYS A 948 0.44 9.81 -16.78
CA CYS A 948 -0.76 9.61 -15.97
C CYS A 948 -2.00 10.22 -16.64
N PRO A 949 -3.11 9.48 -16.84
CA PRO A 949 -4.35 10.03 -17.43
C PRO A 949 -5.00 11.18 -16.64
N MET A 950 -4.64 11.32 -15.37
CA MET A 950 -5.13 12.36 -14.45
C MET A 950 -4.04 13.41 -14.12
N GLY A 951 -2.83 13.25 -14.67
CA GLY A 951 -1.69 14.11 -14.43
C GLY A 951 -1.30 14.93 -15.65
N GLY A 952 -0.11 15.52 -15.61
CA GLY A 952 0.53 16.13 -16.79
C GLY A 952 1.24 17.47 -16.51
N PRO A 953 1.57 18.23 -17.57
CA PRO A 953 2.25 19.53 -17.44
C PRO A 953 1.32 20.57 -16.78
N THR A 954 1.46 20.69 -15.46
CA THR A 954 0.80 21.66 -14.59
C THR A 954 1.82 22.66 -14.03
N ALA A 955 1.38 23.78 -13.44
CA ALA A 955 2.28 24.70 -12.75
C ALA A 955 3.17 23.97 -11.71
N ALA A 956 2.57 23.08 -10.91
CA ALA A 956 3.29 22.30 -9.90
C ALA A 956 4.30 21.30 -10.51
N TYR A 957 3.97 20.65 -11.64
CA TYR A 957 4.90 19.82 -12.39
C TYR A 957 6.12 20.63 -12.88
N HIS A 958 5.89 21.78 -13.50
CA HIS A 958 6.96 22.63 -14.04
C HIS A 958 7.83 23.27 -12.94
N ILE A 959 7.24 23.65 -11.79
CA ILE A 959 7.95 24.06 -10.57
C ILE A 959 8.83 22.92 -10.04
N SER A 960 8.31 21.70 -9.99
CA SER A 960 9.04 20.51 -9.52
C SER A 960 10.20 20.14 -10.45
N LEU A 961 9.98 20.23 -11.76
CA LEU A 961 11.01 20.05 -12.78
C LEU A 961 12.11 21.13 -12.66
N ALA A 962 11.75 22.38 -12.37
CA ALA A 962 12.72 23.44 -12.11
C ALA A 962 13.53 23.22 -10.82
N ARG A 963 12.89 22.75 -9.73
CA ARG A 963 13.59 22.34 -8.49
C ARG A 963 14.58 21.21 -8.75
N LEU A 964 14.22 20.22 -9.58
CA LEU A 964 15.11 19.13 -9.98
C LEU A 964 16.31 19.61 -10.82
N LYS A 965 16.06 20.48 -11.81
CA LYS A 965 17.11 21.09 -12.65
C LYS A 965 18.06 21.98 -11.83
N LEU A 966 17.54 22.71 -10.85
CA LEU A 966 18.35 23.45 -9.86
C LEU A 966 19.27 22.50 -9.06
N GLN A 967 18.76 21.35 -8.58
CA GLN A 967 19.59 20.35 -7.89
C GLN A 967 20.71 19.80 -8.79
N LYS A 968 20.50 19.71 -10.10
CA LYS A 968 21.51 19.36 -11.10
C LYS A 968 22.42 20.52 -11.56
N ARG A 969 22.15 21.77 -11.11
CA ARG A 969 22.75 23.03 -11.60
C ARG A 969 22.49 23.35 -13.09
N GLU A 970 21.42 22.82 -13.66
CA GLU A 970 20.96 23.07 -15.05
C GLU A 970 20.18 24.42 -15.13
N LEU A 971 20.82 25.53 -14.75
CA LEU A 971 20.15 26.82 -14.46
C LEU A 971 19.26 27.36 -15.60
N SER A 972 19.76 27.38 -16.84
CA SER A 972 19.01 27.88 -18.01
C SER A 972 17.83 26.97 -18.38
N GLU A 973 17.90 25.69 -18.05
CA GLU A 973 16.77 24.77 -18.22
C GLU A 973 15.73 24.91 -17.10
N ALA A 974 16.15 25.30 -15.89
CA ALA A 974 15.24 25.64 -14.79
C ALA A 974 14.48 26.93 -15.09
N GLU A 975 15.15 27.97 -15.58
CA GLU A 975 14.52 29.22 -16.08
C GLU A 975 13.44 28.93 -17.12
N ASN A 976 13.73 28.08 -18.12
CA ASN A 976 12.74 27.69 -19.13
C ASN A 976 11.52 27.02 -18.50
N SER A 977 11.68 26.08 -17.57
CA SER A 977 10.55 25.42 -16.92
C SER A 977 9.79 26.31 -15.94
N LEU A 978 10.43 27.31 -15.31
CA LEU A 978 9.71 28.33 -14.53
C LEU A 978 8.90 29.27 -15.43
N ASN A 979 9.42 29.61 -16.62
CA ASN A 979 8.67 30.35 -17.64
C ASN A 979 7.47 29.55 -18.19
N GLU A 980 7.53 28.22 -18.21
CA GLU A 980 6.38 27.35 -18.49
C GLU A 980 5.37 27.39 -17.31
N ALA A 981 5.83 27.24 -16.06
CA ALA A 981 4.96 27.29 -14.88
C ALA A 981 4.17 28.61 -14.79
N LEU A 982 4.84 29.74 -15.04
CA LEU A 982 4.25 31.09 -15.02
C LEU A 982 3.25 31.37 -16.15
N GLN A 983 3.18 30.52 -17.19
CA GLN A 983 2.11 30.56 -18.19
C GLN A 983 0.81 29.90 -17.70
N PHE A 984 0.90 28.95 -16.75
CA PHE A 984 -0.25 28.35 -16.09
C PHE A 984 -0.75 29.21 -14.91
N ASP A 985 0.17 29.66 -14.05
CA ASP A 985 -0.13 30.53 -12.91
C ASP A 985 0.92 31.64 -12.76
N TYR A 986 0.57 32.84 -13.23
CA TYR A 986 1.42 34.02 -13.19
C TYR A 986 1.50 34.71 -11.81
N GLN A 987 0.68 34.27 -10.83
CA GLN A 987 0.65 34.77 -9.46
C GLN A 987 1.36 33.83 -8.47
N ASN A 988 1.87 32.68 -8.94
CA ASN A 988 2.48 31.66 -8.10
C ASN A 988 3.73 32.17 -7.36
N PRO A 989 3.74 32.27 -6.01
CA PRO A 989 4.85 32.86 -5.28
C PRO A 989 6.09 31.96 -5.30
N ASP A 990 5.92 30.63 -5.29
CA ASP A 990 7.04 29.69 -5.38
C ASP A 990 7.75 29.79 -6.74
N ALA A 991 7.01 29.88 -7.85
CA ALA A 991 7.60 30.06 -9.18
C ALA A 991 8.41 31.35 -9.30
N TRP A 992 7.91 32.48 -8.78
CA TRP A 992 8.67 33.74 -8.74
C TRP A 992 9.88 33.66 -7.80
N SER A 993 9.77 32.95 -6.66
CA SER A 993 10.90 32.76 -5.74
C SER A 993 12.05 31.96 -6.39
N LEU A 994 11.72 30.89 -7.10
CA LEU A 994 12.68 30.04 -7.79
C LEU A 994 13.29 30.77 -8.99
N MET A 995 12.52 31.64 -9.67
CA MET A 995 13.06 32.46 -10.76
C MET A 995 14.07 33.48 -10.23
N GLY A 996 13.77 34.14 -9.11
CA GLY A 996 14.73 35.00 -8.42
C GLY A 996 15.99 34.26 -7.98
N HIS A 997 15.85 33.01 -7.53
CA HIS A 997 16.98 32.16 -7.16
C HIS A 997 17.83 31.73 -8.37
N VAL A 998 17.20 31.36 -9.50
CA VAL A 998 17.90 31.05 -10.75
C VAL A 998 18.68 32.26 -11.26
N HIS A 999 18.06 33.46 -11.30
CA HIS A 999 18.76 34.69 -11.69
C HIS A 999 19.90 35.03 -10.72
N TYR A 1000 19.72 34.84 -9.40
CA TYR A 1000 20.78 35.06 -8.41
C TYR A 1000 21.99 34.14 -8.64
N LEU A 1001 21.76 32.84 -8.88
CA LEU A 1001 22.82 31.87 -9.18
C LEU A 1001 23.52 32.13 -10.52
N MET A 1002 22.85 32.80 -11.47
CA MET A 1002 23.48 33.27 -12.72
C MET A 1002 24.22 34.62 -12.58
N GLY A 1003 24.10 35.30 -11.44
CA GLY A 1003 24.69 36.63 -11.20
C GLY A 1003 23.85 37.81 -11.70
N ASN A 1004 22.63 37.57 -12.18
CA ASN A 1004 21.69 38.60 -12.65
C ASN A 1004 20.97 39.24 -11.45
N THR A 1005 21.66 40.09 -10.71
CA THR A 1005 21.18 40.63 -9.42
C THR A 1005 19.95 41.53 -9.53
N ALA A 1006 19.79 42.29 -10.62
CA ALA A 1006 18.64 43.15 -10.84
C ALA A 1006 17.35 42.34 -11.11
N GLU A 1007 17.43 41.36 -12.00
CA GLU A 1007 16.33 40.45 -12.31
C GLU A 1007 15.97 39.56 -11.10
N ALA A 1008 16.98 39.15 -10.32
CA ALA A 1008 16.77 38.43 -9.06
C ALA A 1008 16.00 39.27 -8.03
N ARG A 1009 16.43 40.54 -7.83
CA ARG A 1009 15.77 41.51 -6.94
C ARG A 1009 14.30 41.69 -7.33
N ASP A 1010 14.03 41.97 -8.61
CA ASP A 1010 12.67 42.25 -9.09
C ASP A 1010 11.75 41.02 -8.92
N CYS A 1011 12.28 39.80 -9.09
CA CYS A 1011 11.54 38.56 -8.79
C CYS A 1011 11.28 38.36 -7.29
N TYR A 1012 12.24 38.67 -6.41
CA TYR A 1012 12.06 38.56 -4.96
C TYR A 1012 11.12 39.64 -4.40
N GLU A 1013 11.25 40.91 -4.83
CA GLU A 1013 10.32 42.00 -4.49
C GLU A 1013 8.89 41.63 -4.91
N ARG A 1014 8.73 41.09 -6.13
CA ARG A 1014 7.44 40.58 -6.63
C ARG A 1014 6.91 39.41 -5.79
N THR A 1015 7.77 38.48 -5.37
CA THR A 1015 7.35 37.36 -4.52
C THR A 1015 6.78 37.84 -3.18
N ILE A 1016 7.46 38.81 -2.55
CA ILE A 1016 7.05 39.42 -1.28
C ILE A 1016 5.78 40.28 -1.42
N SER A 1017 5.40 40.68 -2.64
CA SER A 1017 4.18 41.45 -2.91
C SER A 1017 2.89 40.61 -2.94
N PHE A 1018 2.98 39.27 -2.93
CA PHE A 1018 1.81 38.38 -2.93
C PHE A 1018 1.22 38.16 -1.53
N VAL A 1019 -0.05 37.77 -1.48
CA VAL A 1019 -0.80 37.54 -0.23
C VAL A 1019 -0.49 36.16 0.41
N ALA A 1020 0.03 35.22 -0.39
CA ALA A 1020 0.51 33.92 0.08
C ALA A 1020 2.04 33.90 0.17
N ASP A 1021 2.57 33.45 1.31
CA ASP A 1021 4.00 33.18 1.48
C ASP A 1021 4.47 32.12 0.47
N ALA A 1022 5.65 32.32 -0.12
CA ALA A 1022 6.40 31.23 -0.76
C ALA A 1022 6.98 30.28 0.29
N THR A 1023 7.22 29.03 -0.10
CA THR A 1023 7.74 27.96 0.79
C THR A 1023 9.03 28.36 1.50
N GLU A 1024 9.96 29.03 0.80
CA GLU A 1024 11.32 29.35 1.27
C GLU A 1024 11.54 30.85 1.58
N MET A 1025 10.52 31.53 2.12
CA MET A 1025 10.56 32.98 2.42
C MET A 1025 11.80 33.47 3.22
N HIS A 1026 12.35 32.69 4.13
CA HIS A 1026 13.55 33.10 4.89
C HIS A 1026 14.79 33.24 3.98
N SER A 1027 15.00 32.27 3.10
CA SER A 1027 16.06 32.28 2.08
C SER A 1027 15.91 33.47 1.12
N ILE A 1028 14.66 33.82 0.76
CA ILE A 1028 14.34 34.99 -0.08
C ILE A 1028 14.73 36.30 0.63
N TYR A 1029 14.35 36.49 1.89
CA TYR A 1029 14.68 37.70 2.64
C TYR A 1029 16.19 37.91 2.78
N LEU A 1030 16.96 36.86 3.09
CA LEU A 1030 18.42 36.95 3.15
C LEU A 1030 19.04 37.36 1.81
N ARG A 1031 18.61 36.72 0.70
CA ARG A 1031 19.14 37.02 -0.64
C ARG A 1031 18.77 38.42 -1.10
N LEU A 1032 17.52 38.87 -0.92
CA LEU A 1032 17.09 40.22 -1.29
C LEU A 1032 17.79 41.30 -0.43
N ALA A 1033 17.91 41.09 0.87
CA ALA A 1033 18.58 42.06 1.75
C ALA A 1033 20.10 42.15 1.47
N SER A 1034 20.73 41.04 1.08
CA SER A 1034 22.11 41.02 0.57
C SER A 1034 22.26 41.82 -0.73
N ILE A 1035 21.33 41.70 -1.68
CA ILE A 1035 21.31 42.56 -2.89
C ILE A 1035 21.15 44.03 -2.50
N TYR A 1036 20.26 44.38 -1.57
CA TYR A 1036 20.11 45.76 -1.11
C TYR A 1036 21.38 46.32 -0.42
N LEU A 1037 22.18 45.50 0.29
CA LEU A 1037 23.50 45.93 0.78
C LEU A 1037 24.46 46.24 -0.38
N GLN A 1038 24.49 45.39 -1.41
CA GLN A 1038 25.31 45.60 -2.60
C GLN A 1038 24.88 46.85 -3.40
N GLU A 1039 23.58 47.13 -3.47
CA GLU A 1039 23.00 48.36 -4.05
C GLU A 1039 23.16 49.61 -3.15
N GLN A 1040 23.78 49.47 -1.96
CA GLN A 1040 23.93 50.53 -0.95
C GLN A 1040 22.59 51.07 -0.40
N ARG A 1041 21.50 50.32 -0.55
CA ARG A 1041 20.14 50.60 -0.07
C ARG A 1041 19.96 50.16 1.38
N TYR A 1042 20.83 50.65 2.27
CA TYR A 1042 20.98 50.15 3.65
C TYR A 1042 19.67 50.18 4.47
N GLU A 1043 18.81 51.18 4.27
CA GLU A 1043 17.50 51.29 4.93
C GLU A 1043 16.52 50.17 4.53
N GLU A 1044 16.59 49.66 3.30
CA GLU A 1044 15.74 48.57 2.82
C GLU A 1044 16.37 47.21 3.17
N ALA A 1045 17.71 47.11 3.11
CA ALA A 1045 18.46 45.98 3.64
C ALA A 1045 18.14 45.73 5.12
N LYS A 1046 18.24 46.75 5.98
CA LYS A 1046 17.90 46.70 7.41
C LYS A 1046 16.49 46.14 7.64
N LYS A 1047 15.50 46.66 6.91
CA LYS A 1047 14.09 46.22 7.02
C LYS A 1047 13.92 44.76 6.60
N THR A 1048 14.53 44.34 5.50
CA THR A 1048 14.38 42.97 4.98
C THR A 1048 15.17 41.94 5.80
N PHE A 1049 16.37 42.27 6.31
CA PHE A 1049 17.05 41.42 7.29
C PHE A 1049 16.25 41.28 8.59
N LEU A 1050 15.60 42.34 9.08
CA LEU A 1050 14.69 42.24 10.24
C LEU A 1050 13.45 41.37 9.96
N LEU A 1051 13.01 41.18 8.71
CA LEU A 1051 12.02 40.16 8.36
C LEU A 1051 12.62 38.74 8.40
N ALA A 1052 13.86 38.55 7.92
CA ALA A 1052 14.57 37.29 8.05
C ALA A 1052 14.73 36.88 9.53
N CYS A 1053 15.23 37.78 10.39
CA CYS A 1053 15.38 37.56 11.83
C CYS A 1053 14.05 37.18 12.51
N LYS A 1054 12.92 37.81 12.12
CA LYS A 1054 11.59 37.50 12.67
C LYS A 1054 11.07 36.11 12.30
N ARG A 1055 11.50 35.55 11.16
CA ARG A 1055 11.06 34.22 10.70
C ARG A 1055 11.99 33.11 11.16
N SER A 1056 13.30 33.35 11.18
CA SER A 1056 14.33 32.45 11.71
C SER A 1056 15.60 33.27 11.99
N PRO A 1057 15.96 33.53 13.27
CA PRO A 1057 17.21 34.19 13.61
C PRO A 1057 18.42 33.36 13.19
N SER A 1058 19.33 33.94 12.39
CA SER A 1058 20.64 33.36 12.09
C SER A 1058 21.78 34.35 12.30
N CYS A 1059 23.02 33.85 12.31
CA CYS A 1059 24.19 34.73 12.34
C CYS A 1059 24.20 35.66 11.11
N VAL A 1060 23.90 35.14 9.92
CA VAL A 1060 23.86 35.93 8.68
C VAL A 1060 22.73 36.96 8.71
N SER A 1061 21.54 36.61 9.25
CA SER A 1061 20.43 37.57 9.35
C SER A 1061 20.78 38.75 10.25
N TRP A 1062 21.38 38.49 11.42
CA TRP A 1062 21.76 39.52 12.37
C TRP A 1062 23.01 40.31 11.96
N LEU A 1063 24.01 39.65 11.36
CA LEU A 1063 25.16 40.31 10.73
C LEU A 1063 24.68 41.28 9.63
N GLY A 1064 23.72 40.88 8.81
CA GLY A 1064 23.10 41.73 7.80
C GLY A 1064 22.42 42.99 8.37
N VAL A 1065 21.72 42.88 9.51
CA VAL A 1065 21.21 44.05 10.26
C VAL A 1065 22.37 44.90 10.78
N GLY A 1066 23.38 44.29 11.40
CA GLY A 1066 24.53 44.97 11.97
C GLY A 1066 25.32 45.79 10.94
N ILE A 1067 25.58 45.22 9.77
CA ILE A 1067 26.21 45.90 8.63
C ILE A 1067 25.34 47.06 8.16
N ALA A 1068 24.03 46.86 7.99
CA ALA A 1068 23.13 47.92 7.54
C ALA A 1068 23.10 49.11 8.53
N CYS A 1069 22.94 48.84 9.83
CA CYS A 1069 22.99 49.86 10.89
C CYS A 1069 24.34 50.58 10.93
N TYR A 1070 25.46 49.86 10.84
CA TYR A 1070 26.81 50.45 10.82
C TYR A 1070 27.04 51.35 9.61
N ARG A 1071 26.53 50.97 8.43
CA ARG A 1071 26.58 51.79 7.20
C ARG A 1071 25.64 53.00 7.26
N LEU A 1072 24.53 52.91 8.01
CA LEU A 1072 23.65 54.04 8.36
C LEU A 1072 24.20 54.91 9.52
N ASN A 1073 25.33 54.52 10.13
CA ASN A 1073 25.93 55.14 11.32
C ASN A 1073 25.04 55.09 12.58
N GLU A 1074 24.13 54.12 12.65
CA GLU A 1074 23.32 53.74 13.82
C GLU A 1074 24.15 52.77 14.69
N LEU A 1075 25.19 53.30 15.34
CA LEU A 1075 26.23 52.47 15.97
C LEU A 1075 25.74 51.62 17.15
N THR A 1076 24.68 52.05 17.85
CA THR A 1076 24.02 51.32 18.93
C THR A 1076 23.26 50.10 18.40
N GLU A 1077 22.40 50.29 17.41
CA GLU A 1077 21.62 49.23 16.77
C GLU A 1077 22.52 48.28 15.96
N ALA A 1078 23.69 48.76 15.51
CA ALA A 1078 24.73 47.91 14.93
C ALA A 1078 25.36 46.99 15.99
N GLU A 1079 25.72 47.53 17.16
CA GLU A 1079 26.26 46.75 18.27
C GLU A 1079 25.28 45.67 18.77
N ASP A 1080 24.03 46.05 19.03
CA ASP A 1080 22.99 45.11 19.48
C ASP A 1080 22.86 43.94 18.49
N ALA A 1081 22.70 44.24 17.20
CA ALA A 1081 22.57 43.21 16.15
C ALA A 1081 23.82 42.34 15.98
N LEU A 1082 25.02 42.93 16.04
CA LEU A 1082 26.27 42.16 15.99
C LEU A 1082 26.49 41.30 17.25
N SER A 1083 25.97 41.72 18.40
CA SER A 1083 26.02 40.93 19.63
C SER A 1083 25.13 39.68 19.53
N GLU A 1084 23.92 39.80 18.98
CA GLU A 1084 23.04 38.67 18.67
C GLU A 1084 23.67 37.73 17.62
N ALA A 1085 24.32 38.27 16.58
CA ALA A 1085 25.08 37.46 15.61
C ALA A 1085 26.19 36.65 16.30
N ASN A 1086 26.95 37.27 17.20
CA ASN A 1086 28.04 36.64 17.97
C ASN A 1086 27.53 35.57 18.94
N ILE A 1087 26.33 35.76 19.52
CA ILE A 1087 25.66 34.75 20.37
C ILE A 1087 25.31 33.50 19.56
N LEU A 1088 24.89 33.66 18.30
CA LEU A 1088 24.55 32.53 17.41
C LEU A 1088 25.78 31.86 16.78
N ASN A 1089 26.82 32.61 16.41
CA ASN A 1089 28.09 32.09 15.93
C ASN A 1089 29.29 32.95 16.35
N ASN A 1090 29.92 32.59 17.46
CA ASN A 1090 31.13 33.27 17.95
C ASN A 1090 32.41 32.97 17.17
N THR A 1091 32.36 32.12 16.13
CA THR A 1091 33.48 31.83 15.23
C THR A 1091 33.47 32.64 13.95
N ASP A 1092 32.48 33.51 13.76
CA ASP A 1092 32.35 34.34 12.56
C ASP A 1092 33.35 35.52 12.55
N GLY A 1093 34.24 35.54 11.56
CA GLY A 1093 35.26 36.58 11.44
C GLY A 1093 34.71 37.95 11.03
N GLU A 1094 33.61 38.00 10.27
CA GLU A 1094 32.99 39.25 9.83
C GLU A 1094 32.27 39.92 10.99
N VAL A 1095 31.57 39.15 11.83
CA VAL A 1095 30.96 39.66 13.08
C VAL A 1095 32.01 40.31 13.98
N TRP A 1096 33.14 39.66 14.24
CA TRP A 1096 34.22 40.24 15.04
C TRP A 1096 34.89 41.45 14.35
N GLY A 1097 34.99 41.45 13.03
CA GLY A 1097 35.49 42.59 12.24
C GLY A 1097 34.58 43.83 12.36
N TYR A 1098 33.27 43.66 12.19
CA TYR A 1098 32.30 44.75 12.35
C TYR A 1098 32.16 45.21 13.81
N LEU A 1099 32.24 44.31 14.80
CA LEU A 1099 32.33 44.70 16.21
C LEU A 1099 33.57 45.56 16.47
N SER A 1100 34.72 45.24 15.87
CA SER A 1100 35.92 46.07 15.95
C SER A 1100 35.69 47.47 15.36
N LEU A 1101 35.06 47.59 14.18
CA LEU A 1101 34.71 48.88 13.58
C LEU A 1101 33.77 49.72 14.45
N VAL A 1102 32.76 49.09 15.08
CA VAL A 1102 31.85 49.79 16.00
C VAL A 1102 32.58 50.24 17.26
N CYS A 1103 33.45 49.41 17.85
CA CYS A 1103 34.27 49.78 19.01
C CYS A 1103 35.27 50.92 18.68
N LEU A 1104 35.86 50.91 17.48
CA LEU A 1104 36.74 51.97 16.99
C LEU A 1104 35.98 53.31 16.87
N LYS A 1105 34.83 53.34 16.18
CA LYS A 1105 34.02 54.56 16.01
C LYS A 1105 33.41 55.07 17.32
N THR A 1106 33.15 54.20 18.29
CA THR A 1106 32.62 54.57 19.62
C THR A 1106 33.71 54.92 20.65
N GLY A 1107 35.00 54.85 20.28
CA GLY A 1107 36.11 55.25 21.17
C GLY A 1107 36.55 54.18 22.18
N ARG A 1108 36.06 52.94 22.07
CA ARG A 1108 36.26 51.87 23.06
C ARG A 1108 37.53 51.07 22.79
N GLN A 1109 38.67 51.71 23.08
CA GLN A 1109 40.02 51.25 22.73
C GLN A 1109 40.33 49.78 23.10
N LEU A 1110 40.02 49.35 24.33
CA LEU A 1110 40.31 47.98 24.81
C LEU A 1110 39.44 46.92 24.14
N GLU A 1111 38.19 47.27 23.80
CA GLU A 1111 37.23 46.36 23.16
C GLU A 1111 37.53 46.25 21.66
N ALA A 1112 37.93 47.36 21.02
CA ALA A 1112 38.39 47.40 19.62
C ALA A 1112 39.60 46.49 19.39
N GLU A 1113 40.62 46.56 20.25
CA GLU A 1113 41.81 45.69 20.16
C GLU A 1113 41.45 44.22 20.36
N GLN A 1114 40.58 43.91 21.34
CA GLN A 1114 40.12 42.55 21.59
C GLN A 1114 39.31 41.98 20.42
N ALA A 1115 38.32 42.73 19.91
CA ALA A 1115 37.50 42.31 18.79
C ALA A 1115 38.33 42.08 17.52
N TYR A 1116 39.26 42.98 17.20
CA TYR A 1116 40.20 42.81 16.08
C TYR A 1116 41.08 41.55 16.25
N LYS A 1117 41.63 41.35 17.46
CA LYS A 1117 42.44 40.17 17.79
C LYS A 1117 41.64 38.87 17.69
N TYR A 1118 40.35 38.88 18.01
CA TYR A 1118 39.46 37.74 17.78
C TYR A 1118 39.14 37.54 16.29
N ALA A 1119 38.84 38.60 15.52
CA ALA A 1119 38.61 38.51 14.08
C ALA A 1119 39.79 37.86 13.32
N ILE A 1120 41.02 38.26 13.64
CA ILE A 1120 42.23 37.64 13.09
C ILE A 1120 42.40 36.19 13.60
N LYS A 1121 42.11 35.90 14.87
CA LYS A 1121 42.19 34.56 15.45
C LYS A 1121 41.21 33.56 14.82
N VAL A 1122 40.01 34.00 14.47
CA VAL A 1122 39.00 33.17 13.76
C VAL A 1122 39.15 33.23 12.23
N ASN A 1123 40.21 33.88 11.73
CA ASN A 1123 40.56 33.97 10.32
C ASN A 1123 39.48 34.65 9.45
N LEU A 1124 39.14 35.90 9.79
CA LEU A 1124 38.45 36.84 8.90
C LEU A 1124 39.13 36.87 7.52
N GLN A 1125 38.37 36.60 6.45
CA GLN A 1125 38.90 36.51 5.08
C GLN A 1125 38.61 37.72 4.19
N ASP A 1126 37.64 38.57 4.53
CA ASP A 1126 37.28 39.74 3.73
C ASP A 1126 38.44 40.78 3.73
N PRO A 1127 39.08 41.03 2.57
CA PRO A 1127 40.19 41.97 2.46
C PRO A 1127 39.74 43.43 2.50
N ASP A 1128 38.50 43.73 2.09
CA ASP A 1128 37.96 45.09 2.05
C ASP A 1128 37.52 45.52 3.46
N LEU A 1129 36.91 44.61 4.24
CA LEU A 1129 36.65 44.81 5.66
C LEU A 1129 37.96 44.97 6.47
N LEU A 1130 38.99 44.16 6.19
CA LEU A 1130 40.31 44.33 6.81
C LEU A 1130 40.95 45.68 6.46
N ALA A 1131 40.82 46.12 5.20
CA ALA A 1131 41.31 47.44 4.78
C ALA A 1131 40.54 48.60 5.46
N GLU A 1132 39.21 48.50 5.61
CA GLU A 1132 38.42 49.47 6.36
C GLU A 1132 38.85 49.53 7.84
N ILE A 1133 39.06 48.37 8.48
CA ILE A 1133 39.55 48.30 9.86
C ILE A 1133 40.92 48.98 9.99
N HIS A 1134 41.87 48.71 9.09
CA HIS A 1134 43.20 49.33 9.14
C HIS A 1134 43.17 50.83 8.86
N GLN A 1135 42.29 51.30 7.96
CA GLN A 1135 42.06 52.72 7.74
C GLN A 1135 41.53 53.40 9.00
N VAL A 1136 40.45 52.88 9.59
CA VAL A 1136 39.83 53.47 10.78
C VAL A 1136 40.78 53.43 11.99
N GLN A 1137 41.54 52.33 12.19
CA GLN A 1137 42.61 52.26 13.20
C GLN A 1137 43.68 53.37 13.00
N GLY A 1138 44.04 53.68 11.75
CA GLY A 1138 44.96 54.77 11.41
C GLY A 1138 44.37 56.17 11.63
N GLU A 1139 43.06 56.34 11.45
CA GLU A 1139 42.35 57.61 11.69
C GLU A 1139 42.14 57.90 13.18
N VAL A 1140 41.81 56.88 13.99
CA VAL A 1140 41.60 57.05 15.45
C VAL A 1140 42.88 56.89 16.29
N GLY A 1141 43.92 56.27 15.73
CA GLY A 1141 45.23 56.11 16.38
C GLY A 1141 45.30 55.00 17.44
N PHE A 1142 44.38 54.05 17.44
CA PHE A 1142 44.35 52.92 18.39
C PHE A 1142 43.67 51.66 17.81
N GLY A 1143 43.72 50.55 18.55
CA GLY A 1143 42.98 49.31 18.25
C GLY A 1143 43.73 48.29 17.38
N ASN A 1144 44.85 48.68 16.77
CA ASN A 1144 45.84 47.72 16.26
C ASN A 1144 46.81 47.35 17.40
N PRO A 1145 47.01 46.05 17.75
CA PRO A 1145 47.98 45.60 18.78
C PRO A 1145 49.47 45.90 18.51
N GLN A 1146 49.80 46.68 17.49
CA GLN A 1146 51.16 47.08 17.11
C GLN A 1146 51.51 48.55 17.42
N PHE A 1147 50.56 49.33 17.95
CA PHE A 1147 50.76 50.74 18.35
C PHE A 1147 51.12 50.90 19.83
#